data_AF-A0A518V447-F1
#
_entry.id   AF-A0A518V447-F1
#
_cell.length_a   1.000
_cell.length_b   1.000
_cell.length_c   1.000
_cell.angle_alpha   90.00
_cell.angle_beta   90.00
_cell.angle_gamma   90.00
#
_symmetry.space_group_name_H-M   'P 1'
#
loop_
_entity.id
_entity.type
_entity.pdbx_description
1 polymer ?
#
loop_
_entity_poly.entity_id
_entity_poly.type
_entity_poly.pdbx_seq_one_letter_code
_entity_poly.pdbx_strand_id
1 'polypeptide(L)'
;MKKRNVDSLRMYDWTKTIEDVKNRDSKMLRNVPSSFYQEMKDSSMSAKVQGNWGNWELTDEGSGQYPIFKCYIENGTFEVDTNNGKTTHHLQNSWIKICLKIEDSQTEMYVISEKEDTLYSINHSFHFDSGHGMVSILLEKLLVTWFKEHRHLLHQQINTYNIQYSTSNDLSLIGWDTSYVTSFSNVNKNIQQKKLYPQKFNYEFTDTSLGFPFQFSMDGTFDSWEITTGADGQNVNFICKIGENSSILNHSANATYEFASDAYVKIQLKLQYLNAKETTIEDSTGVGDGHQVDLKVKTDQDGNQDPPVILVNYRYSDAITGTLESFVTAMFKEWFTKNIDQFENIFAHFILEETAKDENFQWLKPTDKYYGVAEGKDENGQPSLDKSVFSVMSMVENRKNNYPSHTVDARLLHAVKNAKDTNDSAFGIDMPLFVDKWLGRGLNIMQVGTPDQFEKTDNGLFIQNKERIQFGTVYDHNENEVPSYVDPKKFRLGITNNQMVLDIEDLTWEQARGIIGHANYTQHYSLSLKSGVDELGKEYKNVLVPNEEGEATLTLTYTVEDWYAREQLIIEIATGLALSIAAGAFFSATSAVFRQASAYISQQFSRIGTTMMRAVISLKELLKRAGTSASQAARNEMIELTTFNISRASSVAGLSSSQVMYQVLQQPRSLWSRIWEISSKSALVFTQMAVIGAAGMLPTAIAKYLEYLAKEHYSELPTIDAFLANCVGAVKWPDNSELQVETAQLQGIYLMGGKLIK
;
A
#
# COMPACT_ATOMS: atom_id res chain seq x y z
N MET A 1 -20.68 2.03 1.39
CA MET A 1 -20.10 2.62 0.14
C MET A 1 -19.86 1.49 -0.84
N LYS A 2 -20.30 1.57 -2.10
CA LYS A 2 -19.88 0.58 -3.11
C LYS A 2 -18.36 0.67 -3.27
N LYS A 3 -17.66 -0.47 -3.22
CA LYS A 3 -16.21 -0.55 -3.46
C LYS A 3 -15.89 0.14 -4.79
N ARG A 4 -14.93 1.06 -4.79
CA ARG A 4 -14.43 1.63 -6.05
C ARG A 4 -13.55 0.57 -6.70
N ASN A 5 -13.83 0.25 -7.96
CA ASN A 5 -12.89 -0.54 -8.74
C ASN A 5 -11.59 0.25 -8.81
N VAL A 6 -10.49 -0.39 -8.43
CA VAL A 6 -9.13 0.12 -8.62
C VAL A 6 -8.60 -0.46 -9.93
N ASP A 7 -8.02 0.40 -10.77
CA ASP A 7 -7.32 -0.03 -11.98
C ASP A 7 -6.18 -0.98 -11.61
N SER A 8 -5.79 -1.89 -12.49
CA SER A 8 -4.67 -2.79 -12.22
C SER A 8 -3.35 -2.03 -12.15
N LEU A 9 -2.49 -2.40 -11.18
CA LEU A 9 -1.13 -1.87 -11.07
C LEU A 9 -0.14 -2.89 -11.63
N ARG A 10 0.70 -2.45 -12.57
CA ARG A 10 1.85 -3.23 -13.03
C ARG A 10 3.08 -2.86 -12.22
N MET A 11 3.69 -3.85 -11.58
CA MET A 11 4.90 -3.71 -10.77
C MET A 11 6.06 -4.34 -11.53
N TYR A 12 7.02 -3.52 -11.94
CA TYR A 12 8.18 -3.92 -12.73
C TYR A 12 9.31 -4.45 -11.83
N ASP A 13 9.87 -5.60 -12.19
CA ASP A 13 10.99 -6.23 -11.48
C ASP A 13 12.24 -6.16 -12.37
N TRP A 14 12.97 -5.06 -12.26
CA TRP A 14 14.16 -4.82 -13.07
C TRP A 14 15.30 -5.76 -12.70
N THR A 15 15.49 -6.09 -11.41
CA THR A 15 16.49 -7.05 -10.95
C THR A 15 16.29 -8.41 -11.62
N LYS A 16 15.08 -8.97 -11.54
CA LYS A 16 14.77 -10.26 -12.17
C LYS A 16 14.82 -10.21 -13.69
N THR A 17 14.43 -9.07 -14.30
CA THR A 17 14.57 -8.86 -15.74
C THR A 17 16.03 -9.00 -16.18
N ILE A 18 16.98 -8.43 -15.42
CA ILE A 18 18.41 -8.51 -15.74
C ILE A 18 18.98 -9.91 -15.47
N GLU A 19 18.56 -10.58 -14.40
CA GLU A 19 18.96 -11.97 -14.12
C GLU A 19 18.58 -12.91 -15.27
N ASP A 20 17.37 -12.79 -15.80
CA ASP A 20 16.90 -13.59 -16.93
C ASP A 20 17.71 -13.36 -18.22
N VAL A 21 18.16 -12.12 -18.44
CA VAL A 21 18.98 -11.76 -19.61
C VAL A 21 20.38 -12.36 -19.51
N LYS A 22 21.00 -12.32 -18.32
CA LYS A 22 22.32 -12.93 -18.09
C LYS A 22 22.36 -14.43 -18.37
N ASN A 23 21.20 -15.10 -18.25
CA ASN A 23 21.05 -16.53 -18.48
C ASN A 23 20.75 -16.91 -19.95
N ARG A 24 20.68 -15.94 -20.88
CA ARG A 24 20.44 -16.15 -22.31
C ARG A 24 21.71 -15.98 -23.16
N ASP A 25 21.76 -16.65 -24.31
CA ASP A 25 22.85 -16.52 -25.29
C ASP A 25 22.98 -15.07 -25.81
N SER A 26 24.17 -14.47 -25.64
CA SER A 26 24.50 -13.05 -25.88
C SER A 26 24.37 -12.55 -27.32
N LYS A 27 23.92 -13.39 -28.27
CA LYS A 27 23.85 -13.07 -29.70
C LYS A 27 22.60 -12.28 -30.11
N MET A 28 21.57 -12.16 -29.26
CA MET A 28 20.30 -11.50 -29.62
C MET A 28 20.24 -9.97 -29.37
N LEU A 29 21.28 -9.34 -28.82
CA LEU A 29 21.23 -7.95 -28.33
C LEU A 29 21.74 -6.88 -29.32
N ARG A 30 22.06 -7.21 -30.58
CA ARG A 30 22.65 -6.28 -31.56
C ARG A 30 21.68 -5.84 -32.67
N ASN A 31 20.59 -5.19 -32.30
CA ASN A 31 19.70 -4.54 -33.27
C ASN A 31 19.89 -3.01 -33.35
N VAL A 32 20.86 -2.45 -32.62
CA VAL A 32 21.11 -1.00 -32.62
C VAL A 32 22.07 -0.63 -33.76
N PRO A 33 21.80 0.45 -34.51
CA PRO A 33 22.74 1.05 -35.45
C PRO A 33 24.11 1.19 -34.83
N SER A 34 25.13 0.73 -35.56
CA SER A 34 26.49 0.76 -35.05
C SER A 34 27.00 2.18 -34.89
N SER A 35 26.48 3.19 -35.60
CA SER A 35 27.03 4.55 -35.65
C SER A 35 26.09 5.65 -35.12
N PHE A 36 26.66 6.71 -34.55
CA PHE A 36 25.96 7.95 -34.18
C PHE A 36 26.67 9.20 -34.72
N TYR A 37 25.89 10.27 -34.90
CA TYR A 37 26.34 11.60 -35.26
C TYR A 37 25.37 12.63 -34.68
N GLN A 38 25.87 13.64 -33.97
CA GLN A 38 25.10 14.82 -33.60
C GLN A 38 25.99 16.06 -33.67
N GLU A 39 25.41 17.19 -34.07
CA GLU A 39 26.13 18.46 -34.21
C GLU A 39 25.26 19.61 -33.72
N MET A 40 25.91 20.59 -33.08
CA MET A 40 25.35 21.91 -32.83
C MET A 40 26.25 22.97 -33.47
N LYS A 41 25.63 24.00 -34.07
CA LYS A 41 26.34 25.15 -34.66
C LYS A 41 25.77 26.44 -34.11
N ASP A 42 26.67 27.31 -33.70
CA ASP A 42 26.43 28.67 -33.28
C ASP A 42 27.45 29.59 -33.99
N SER A 43 27.20 30.89 -33.96
CA SER A 43 28.03 31.94 -34.53
C SER A 43 29.50 31.95 -34.05
N SER A 44 29.76 31.39 -32.86
CA SER A 44 31.09 31.41 -32.22
C SER A 44 31.67 30.03 -31.91
N MET A 45 30.87 28.97 -32.07
CA MET A 45 31.25 27.60 -31.74
C MET A 45 30.45 26.58 -32.56
N SER A 46 31.08 25.50 -32.99
CA SER A 46 30.39 24.27 -33.38
C SER A 46 30.91 23.10 -32.57
N ALA A 47 30.02 22.22 -32.13
CA ALA A 47 30.38 21.02 -31.40
C ALA A 47 29.72 19.82 -32.07
N LYS A 48 30.51 18.76 -32.29
CA LYS A 48 30.13 17.60 -33.08
C LYS A 48 30.59 16.33 -32.39
N VAL A 49 29.68 15.39 -32.18
CA VAL A 49 29.96 14.05 -31.67
C VAL A 49 29.66 13.03 -32.77
N GLN A 50 30.59 12.10 -32.99
CA GLN A 50 30.40 11.01 -33.95
C GLN A 50 31.15 9.76 -33.50
N GLY A 51 30.67 8.58 -33.86
CA GLY A 51 31.34 7.35 -33.47
C GLY A 51 30.48 6.12 -33.69
N ASN A 52 30.88 5.04 -33.03
CA ASN A 52 30.15 3.79 -32.99
C ASN A 52 29.72 3.42 -31.57
N TRP A 53 28.45 3.03 -31.44
CA TRP A 53 27.91 2.44 -30.21
C TRP A 53 28.46 1.02 -30.04
N GLY A 54 28.84 0.70 -28.81
CA GLY A 54 28.99 -0.66 -28.32
C GLY A 54 27.65 -1.23 -27.84
N ASN A 55 27.70 -2.08 -26.82
CA ASN A 55 26.48 -2.70 -26.26
C ASN A 55 25.59 -1.66 -25.56
N TRP A 56 24.27 -1.90 -25.59
CA TRP A 56 23.29 -1.18 -24.80
C TRP A 56 22.63 -2.15 -23.83
N GLU A 57 22.87 -1.94 -22.54
CA GLU A 57 22.47 -2.86 -21.48
C GLU A 57 21.41 -2.20 -20.61
N LEU A 58 20.27 -2.88 -20.43
CA LEU A 58 19.32 -2.51 -19.39
C LEU A 58 19.97 -2.79 -18.02
N THR A 59 19.71 -1.93 -17.04
CA THR A 59 20.22 -2.05 -15.67
C THR A 59 19.09 -2.35 -14.69
N ASP A 60 19.45 -2.79 -13.47
CA ASP A 60 18.54 -2.98 -12.34
C ASP A 60 18.34 -1.70 -11.51
N GLU A 61 18.92 -0.58 -11.93
CA GLU A 61 18.87 0.71 -11.25
C GLU A 61 17.52 1.44 -11.46
N GLY A 62 16.74 0.98 -12.45
CA GLY A 62 15.44 1.54 -12.80
C GLY A 62 14.39 1.34 -11.72
N SER A 63 13.33 2.14 -11.77
CA SER A 63 12.24 2.09 -10.79
C SER A 63 10.90 2.30 -11.47
N GLY A 64 9.90 1.46 -11.16
CA GLY A 64 8.59 1.54 -11.78
C GLY A 64 8.66 1.55 -13.31
N GLN A 65 8.01 2.52 -13.93
CA GLN A 65 7.99 2.72 -15.38
C GLN A 65 9.25 3.41 -15.94
N TYR A 66 10.33 3.54 -15.17
CA TYR A 66 11.53 4.27 -15.53
C TYR A 66 12.76 3.35 -15.61
N PRO A 67 12.90 2.54 -16.68
CA PRO A 67 14.12 1.77 -16.93
C PRO A 67 15.32 2.67 -17.23
N ILE A 68 16.50 2.13 -16.94
CA ILE A 68 17.78 2.78 -17.18
C ILE A 68 18.63 1.91 -18.11
N PHE A 69 19.04 2.47 -19.25
CA PHE A 69 19.99 1.87 -20.17
C PHE A 69 21.38 2.43 -19.95
N LYS A 70 22.38 1.55 -19.89
CA LYS A 70 23.80 1.90 -19.99
C LYS A 70 24.28 1.65 -21.41
N CYS A 71 24.61 2.73 -22.11
CA CYS A 71 24.99 2.74 -23.51
C CYS A 71 26.51 2.95 -23.63
N TYR A 72 27.24 1.94 -24.10
CA TYR A 72 28.69 2.01 -24.29
C TYR A 72 29.06 2.59 -25.65
N ILE A 73 30.15 3.34 -25.72
CA ILE A 73 30.75 3.86 -26.95
C ILE A 73 31.99 3.02 -27.26
N GLU A 74 31.96 2.29 -28.38
CA GLU A 74 33.07 1.43 -28.80
C GLU A 74 34.25 2.28 -29.29
N ASN A 75 33.96 3.27 -30.13
CA ASN A 75 34.92 4.26 -30.60
C ASN A 75 34.18 5.55 -31.02
N GLY A 76 34.85 6.68 -31.01
CA GLY A 76 34.23 7.94 -31.43
C GLY A 76 35.09 9.14 -31.10
N THR A 77 34.71 10.28 -31.67
CA THR A 77 35.31 11.58 -31.41
C THR A 77 34.24 12.59 -31.01
N PHE A 78 34.58 13.43 -30.04
CA PHE A 78 33.88 14.67 -29.76
C PHE A 78 34.78 15.83 -30.17
N GLU A 79 34.32 16.64 -31.10
CA GLU A 79 35.05 17.77 -31.68
C GLU A 79 34.36 19.07 -31.28
N VAL A 80 35.12 20.02 -30.74
CA VAL A 80 34.67 21.38 -30.47
C VAL A 80 35.51 22.32 -31.31
N ASP A 81 34.88 23.02 -32.25
CA ASP A 81 35.50 24.01 -33.11
C ASP A 81 35.05 25.40 -32.68
N THR A 82 36.00 26.28 -32.43
CA THR A 82 35.79 27.63 -31.91
C THR A 82 36.60 28.60 -32.76
N ASN A 83 36.32 29.90 -32.64
CA ASN A 83 37.13 30.92 -33.31
C ASN A 83 38.63 30.88 -32.95
N ASN A 84 38.98 30.23 -31.83
CA ASN A 84 40.35 30.14 -31.31
C ASN A 84 41.05 28.82 -31.67
N GLY A 85 40.34 27.85 -32.25
CA GLY A 85 40.88 26.57 -32.64
C GLY A 85 39.90 25.41 -32.48
N LYS A 86 40.33 24.25 -32.99
CA LYS A 86 39.58 23.00 -32.96
C LYS A 86 40.22 22.03 -31.97
N THR A 87 39.42 21.53 -31.03
CA THR A 87 39.80 20.50 -30.06
C THR A 87 39.09 19.20 -30.40
N THR A 88 39.77 18.06 -30.24
CA THR A 88 39.20 16.73 -30.50
C THR A 88 39.48 15.83 -29.31
N HIS A 89 38.43 15.20 -28.79
CA HIS A 89 38.49 14.27 -27.68
C HIS A 89 38.06 12.87 -28.14
N HIS A 90 38.77 11.85 -27.69
CA HIS A 90 38.44 10.45 -27.99
C HIS A 90 37.45 9.89 -26.97
N LEU A 91 36.44 9.16 -27.44
CA LEU A 91 35.35 8.62 -26.60
C LEU A 91 35.45 7.10 -26.40
N GLN A 92 36.60 6.51 -26.69
CA GLN A 92 36.77 5.06 -26.62
C GLN A 92 36.53 4.55 -25.18
N ASN A 93 35.79 3.45 -25.06
CA ASN A 93 35.42 2.82 -23.78
C ASN A 93 34.63 3.73 -22.82
N SER A 94 33.99 4.78 -23.35
CA SER A 94 33.11 5.63 -22.56
C SER A 94 31.68 5.09 -22.54
N TRP A 95 30.86 5.50 -21.58
CA TRP A 95 29.44 5.17 -21.53
C TRP A 95 28.59 6.34 -21.04
N ILE A 96 27.29 6.27 -21.34
CA ILE A 96 26.25 7.16 -20.81
C ILE A 96 25.06 6.33 -20.33
N LYS A 97 24.51 6.67 -19.17
CA LYS A 97 23.27 6.09 -18.62
C LYS A 97 22.10 6.97 -19.01
N ILE A 98 21.11 6.39 -19.69
CA ILE A 98 19.89 7.07 -20.13
C ILE A 98 18.70 6.49 -19.36
N CYS A 99 17.98 7.35 -18.64
CA CYS A 99 16.66 7.03 -18.11
C CYS A 99 15.61 7.33 -19.16
N LEU A 100 14.59 6.47 -19.25
CA LEU A 100 13.43 6.73 -20.09
C LEU A 100 12.13 6.27 -19.41
N LYS A 101 10.99 6.88 -19.73
CA LYS A 101 9.66 6.39 -19.31
C LYS A 101 9.08 5.42 -20.33
N ILE A 102 8.64 4.25 -19.87
CA ILE A 102 7.76 3.36 -20.64
C ILE A 102 6.29 3.61 -20.30
N GLU A 103 5.45 3.66 -21.32
CA GLU A 103 4.01 3.75 -21.19
C GLU A 103 3.41 2.35 -21.29
N ASP A 104 2.42 2.06 -20.44
CA ASP A 104 1.66 0.81 -20.54
C ASP A 104 0.84 0.82 -21.84
N SER A 105 1.17 -0.08 -22.75
CA SER A 105 0.40 -0.30 -23.97
C SER A 105 -0.51 -1.53 -23.80
N GLN A 106 -1.66 -1.52 -24.49
CA GLN A 106 -2.54 -2.70 -24.57
C GLN A 106 -1.98 -3.79 -25.50
N THR A 107 -0.83 -3.55 -26.12
CA THR A 107 -0.12 -4.52 -26.96
C THR A 107 1.02 -5.16 -26.16
N GLU A 108 1.57 -6.29 -26.62
CA GLU A 108 2.73 -6.93 -25.98
C GLU A 108 4.01 -6.08 -26.04
N MET A 109 4.01 -4.95 -26.77
CA MET A 109 5.15 -4.06 -26.92
C MET A 109 5.06 -2.85 -25.98
N TYR A 110 6.21 -2.48 -25.41
CA TYR A 110 6.41 -1.28 -24.62
C TYR A 110 6.62 -0.06 -25.53
N VAL A 111 5.96 1.05 -25.18
CA VAL A 111 6.09 2.32 -25.90
C VAL A 111 6.88 3.29 -25.02
N ILE A 112 7.88 3.96 -25.58
CA ILE A 112 8.62 5.01 -24.87
C ILE A 112 7.82 6.31 -24.95
N SER A 113 7.68 7.01 -23.83
CA SER A 113 6.89 8.24 -23.74
C SER A 113 7.44 9.32 -24.68
N GLU A 114 6.54 10.14 -25.25
CA GLU A 114 6.91 11.22 -26.18
C GLU A 114 7.27 12.56 -25.50
N LYS A 115 7.16 12.62 -24.17
CA LYS A 115 7.33 13.86 -23.40
C LYS A 115 8.81 14.22 -23.19
N GLU A 116 9.14 15.50 -23.30
CA GLU A 116 10.53 15.99 -23.23
C GLU A 116 11.28 15.64 -21.93
N ASP A 117 10.57 15.61 -20.79
CA ASP A 117 11.13 15.35 -19.46
C ASP A 117 11.18 13.86 -19.09
N THR A 118 10.89 12.98 -20.05
CA THR A 118 10.85 11.53 -19.84
C THR A 118 12.03 10.78 -20.42
N LEU A 119 12.99 11.47 -21.06
CA LEU A 119 14.25 10.89 -21.53
C LEU A 119 15.39 11.84 -21.19
N TYR A 120 16.26 11.41 -20.28
CA TYR A 120 17.36 12.21 -19.75
C TYR A 120 18.57 11.35 -19.38
N SER A 121 19.73 11.97 -19.25
CA SER A 121 20.96 11.33 -18.78
C SER A 121 21.01 11.35 -17.26
N ILE A 122 21.42 10.23 -16.67
CA ILE A 122 21.64 10.08 -15.22
C ILE A 122 23.11 10.33 -14.88
N ASN A 123 23.99 9.69 -15.64
CA ASN A 123 25.42 9.65 -15.37
C ASN A 123 26.20 9.24 -16.64
N HIS A 124 27.50 9.51 -16.67
CA HIS A 124 28.37 9.12 -17.77
C HIS A 124 29.83 8.94 -17.32
N SER A 125 30.64 8.23 -18.09
CA SER A 125 32.08 8.05 -17.82
C SER A 125 33.00 8.96 -18.62
N PHE A 126 32.52 10.08 -19.15
CA PHE A 126 33.36 10.99 -19.93
C PHE A 126 34.45 11.60 -19.04
N HIS A 127 35.71 11.29 -19.36
CA HIS A 127 36.89 11.85 -18.71
C HIS A 127 37.68 12.65 -19.74
N PHE A 128 37.98 13.90 -19.42
CA PHE A 128 38.80 14.78 -20.24
C PHE A 128 39.98 15.29 -19.41
N ASP A 129 41.11 15.60 -20.05
CA ASP A 129 42.34 16.07 -19.37
C ASP A 129 42.12 17.36 -18.56
N SER A 130 41.07 18.12 -18.88
CA SER A 130 40.64 19.34 -18.17
C SER A 130 39.67 19.09 -17.01
N GLY A 131 39.32 17.84 -16.70
CA GLY A 131 38.32 17.47 -15.69
C GLY A 131 36.88 17.42 -16.23
N HIS A 132 35.88 17.40 -15.32
CA HIS A 132 34.44 17.48 -15.64
C HIS A 132 34.03 18.93 -15.95
N GLY A 133 34.60 19.53 -16.99
CA GLY A 133 34.27 20.89 -17.45
C GLY A 133 33.12 20.94 -18.46
N MET A 134 32.95 22.09 -19.12
CA MET A 134 31.92 22.29 -20.15
C MET A 134 31.92 21.25 -21.27
N VAL A 135 33.09 20.70 -21.62
CA VAL A 135 33.22 19.65 -22.65
C VAL A 135 32.33 18.44 -22.33
N SER A 136 32.31 17.95 -21.08
CA SER A 136 31.46 16.80 -20.73
C SER A 136 29.98 17.11 -20.83
N ILE A 137 29.58 18.33 -20.47
CA ILE A 137 28.17 18.72 -20.43
C ILE A 137 27.63 18.94 -21.85
N LEU A 138 28.44 19.52 -22.74
CA LEU A 138 28.10 19.64 -24.15
C LEU A 138 28.00 18.26 -24.82
N LEU A 139 28.93 17.35 -24.52
CA LEU A 139 28.86 15.98 -25.03
C LEU A 139 27.60 15.26 -24.54
N GLU A 140 27.30 15.34 -23.24
CA GLU A 140 26.08 14.79 -22.64
C GLU A 140 24.83 15.33 -23.35
N LYS A 141 24.74 16.66 -23.52
CA LYS A 141 23.62 17.31 -24.22
C LYS A 141 23.45 16.77 -25.65
N LEU A 142 24.53 16.71 -26.43
CA LEU A 142 24.46 16.22 -27.81
C LEU A 142 24.02 14.75 -27.87
N LEU A 143 24.52 13.89 -26.98
CA LEU A 143 24.13 12.49 -26.94
C LEU A 143 22.67 12.31 -26.49
N VAL A 144 22.20 13.06 -25.49
CA VAL A 144 20.79 13.04 -25.08
C VAL A 144 19.89 13.51 -26.22
N THR A 145 20.25 14.59 -26.93
CA THR A 145 19.53 15.03 -28.13
C THR A 145 19.48 13.94 -29.20
N TRP A 146 20.61 13.27 -29.45
CA TRP A 146 20.66 12.14 -30.39
C TRP A 146 19.69 11.03 -29.97
N PHE A 147 19.65 10.64 -28.69
CA PHE A 147 18.70 9.64 -28.18
C PHE A 147 17.25 10.09 -28.30
N LYS A 148 16.94 11.38 -28.12
CA LYS A 148 15.60 11.93 -28.33
C LYS A 148 15.18 11.81 -29.80
N GLU A 149 16.04 12.18 -30.74
CA GLU A 149 15.79 12.05 -32.19
C GLU A 149 15.71 10.59 -32.66
N HIS A 150 16.44 9.69 -31.99
CA HIS A 150 16.53 8.27 -32.32
C HIS A 150 15.79 7.36 -31.32
N ARG A 151 14.74 7.87 -30.67
CA ARG A 151 13.96 7.15 -29.65
C ARG A 151 13.43 5.79 -30.11
N HIS A 152 13.14 5.66 -31.41
CA HIS A 152 12.72 4.40 -32.03
C HIS A 152 13.75 3.26 -31.84
N LEU A 153 15.05 3.57 -31.68
CA LEU A 153 16.09 2.57 -31.40
C LEU A 153 16.01 2.05 -29.97
N LEU A 154 15.79 2.94 -29.00
CA LEU A 154 15.53 2.54 -27.62
C LEU A 154 14.25 1.72 -27.54
N HIS A 155 13.23 2.08 -28.32
CA HIS A 155 11.98 1.33 -28.43
C HIS A 155 12.23 -0.09 -28.97
N GLN A 156 13.01 -0.24 -30.04
CA GLN A 156 13.39 -1.57 -30.55
C GLN A 156 14.18 -2.36 -29.51
N GLN A 157 15.13 -1.72 -28.84
CA GLN A 157 15.99 -2.37 -27.87
C GLN A 157 15.21 -2.87 -26.66
N ILE A 158 14.35 -2.04 -26.04
CA ILE A 158 13.59 -2.44 -24.84
C ILE A 158 12.65 -3.60 -25.12
N ASN A 159 12.08 -3.67 -26.32
CA ASN A 159 11.20 -4.77 -26.74
C ASN A 159 11.95 -6.08 -27.07
N THR A 160 13.29 -6.10 -27.02
CA THR A 160 14.06 -7.36 -27.06
C THR A 160 14.12 -8.05 -25.70
N TYR A 161 13.80 -7.31 -24.62
CA TYR A 161 13.83 -7.82 -23.25
C TYR A 161 12.48 -8.45 -22.89
N ASN A 162 12.54 -9.60 -22.21
CA ASN A 162 11.36 -10.14 -21.52
C ASN A 162 11.25 -9.47 -20.15
N ILE A 163 10.63 -8.29 -20.11
CA ILE A 163 10.52 -7.50 -18.88
C ILE A 163 9.64 -8.25 -17.89
N GLN A 164 10.20 -8.55 -16.72
CA GLN A 164 9.50 -9.20 -15.63
C GLN A 164 8.63 -8.18 -14.91
N TYR A 165 7.35 -8.52 -14.77
CA TYR A 165 6.41 -7.74 -14.00
C TYR A 165 5.38 -8.63 -13.33
N SER A 166 4.73 -8.09 -12.31
CA SER A 166 3.53 -8.66 -11.71
C SER A 166 2.39 -7.65 -11.79
N THR A 167 1.15 -8.15 -11.81
CA THR A 167 -0.03 -7.30 -11.84
C THR A 167 -0.81 -7.46 -10.55
N SER A 168 -1.10 -6.34 -9.89
CA SER A 168 -1.99 -6.30 -8.73
C SER A 168 -3.33 -5.68 -9.11
N ASN A 169 -4.39 -6.50 -9.08
CA ASN A 169 -5.77 -6.05 -9.26
C ASN A 169 -6.37 -5.43 -8.00
N ASP A 170 -5.60 -5.44 -6.90
CA ASP A 170 -5.95 -4.82 -5.63
C ASP A 170 -4.82 -3.94 -5.13
N LEU A 171 -5.05 -3.16 -4.07
CA LEU A 171 -3.97 -2.37 -3.47
C LEU A 171 -2.92 -3.28 -2.84
N SER A 172 -1.67 -2.81 -2.83
CA SER A 172 -0.55 -3.57 -2.28
C SER A 172 0.44 -2.66 -1.57
N LEU A 173 1.03 -3.17 -0.48
CA LEU A 173 2.20 -2.56 0.17
C LEU A 173 3.53 -3.10 -0.38
N ILE A 174 3.49 -3.97 -1.40
CA ILE A 174 4.66 -4.38 -2.20
C ILE A 174 5.80 -4.92 -1.32
N GLY A 175 5.43 -5.78 -0.35
CA GLY A 175 6.36 -6.43 0.58
C GLY A 175 6.63 -5.67 1.87
N TRP A 176 6.06 -4.47 2.05
CA TRP A 176 6.11 -3.72 3.30
C TRP A 176 4.95 -4.08 4.23
N ASP A 177 5.20 -3.97 5.54
CA ASP A 177 4.20 -4.31 6.57
C ASP A 177 3.21 -3.18 6.80
N THR A 178 3.73 -1.95 6.80
CA THR A 178 2.92 -0.73 6.92
C THR A 178 3.43 0.35 5.98
N SER A 179 2.53 1.27 5.61
CA SER A 179 2.85 2.43 4.80
C SER A 179 2.02 3.62 5.26
N TYR A 180 2.69 4.75 5.53
CA TYR A 180 2.07 6.03 5.82
C TYR A 180 2.32 6.98 4.65
N VAL A 181 1.24 7.46 4.05
CA VAL A 181 1.31 8.20 2.79
C VAL A 181 0.66 9.58 2.89
N THR A 182 1.18 10.53 2.10
CA THR A 182 0.60 11.86 1.90
C THR A 182 0.74 12.30 0.44
N SER A 183 -0.01 13.32 0.02
CA SER A 183 0.05 13.85 -1.34
C SER A 183 1.29 14.73 -1.57
N PHE A 184 1.76 14.83 -2.81
CA PHE A 184 2.83 15.78 -3.16
C PHE A 184 2.42 17.22 -2.85
N SER A 185 1.14 17.57 -3.05
CA SER A 185 0.61 18.87 -2.65
C SER A 185 0.81 19.16 -1.17
N ASN A 186 0.64 18.17 -0.29
CA ASN A 186 0.87 18.37 1.13
C ASN A 186 2.35 18.50 1.48
N VAL A 187 3.23 17.71 0.83
CA VAL A 187 4.69 17.87 0.96
C VAL A 187 5.11 19.29 0.54
N ASN A 188 4.57 19.81 -0.56
CA ASN A 188 4.84 21.17 -1.05
C ASN A 188 4.41 22.25 -0.06
N LYS A 189 3.24 22.10 0.58
CA LYS A 189 2.82 23.03 1.65
C LYS A 189 3.85 23.06 2.78
N ASN A 190 4.41 21.92 3.16
CA ASN A 190 5.43 21.83 4.21
C ASN A 190 6.73 22.54 3.80
N ILE A 191 7.25 22.24 2.59
CA ILE A 191 8.46 22.87 2.05
C ILE A 191 8.30 24.38 1.99
N GLN A 192 7.16 24.86 1.49
CA GLN A 192 6.86 26.29 1.37
C GLN A 192 6.77 27.00 2.73
N GLN A 193 6.21 26.34 3.74
CA GLN A 193 6.06 26.90 5.08
C GLN A 193 7.40 26.94 5.83
N LYS A 194 8.19 25.87 5.74
CA LYS A 194 9.47 25.75 6.46
C LYS A 194 10.60 26.54 5.81
N LYS A 195 10.58 26.70 4.49
CA LYS A 195 11.60 27.41 3.70
C LYS A 195 13.03 26.95 3.97
N LEU A 196 13.20 25.63 4.13
CA LEU A 196 14.50 24.97 4.37
C LEU A 196 15.23 24.59 3.06
N TYR A 197 14.81 25.15 1.93
CA TYR A 197 15.51 25.07 0.64
C TYR A 197 16.43 26.29 0.48
N PRO A 198 17.52 26.20 -0.29
CA PRO A 198 18.39 27.34 -0.53
C PRO A 198 17.62 28.44 -1.28
N GLN A 199 17.52 29.63 -0.68
CA GLN A 199 16.72 30.74 -1.21
C GLN A 199 17.49 31.62 -2.20
N LYS A 200 18.81 31.52 -2.19
CA LYS A 200 19.71 32.33 -3.03
C LYS A 200 20.70 31.41 -3.73
N PHE A 201 21.07 31.79 -4.94
CA PHE A 201 22.19 31.18 -5.63
C PHE A 201 23.13 32.28 -6.12
N ASN A 202 24.42 32.02 -5.95
CA ASN A 202 25.49 32.79 -6.55
C ASN A 202 26.54 31.79 -7.01
N TYR A 203 26.98 31.91 -8.26
CA TYR A 203 27.99 31.03 -8.81
C TYR A 203 28.84 31.75 -9.85
N GLU A 204 30.15 31.74 -9.63
CA GLU A 204 31.13 32.14 -10.63
C GLU A 204 31.67 30.90 -11.32
N PHE A 205 31.64 30.92 -12.65
CA PHE A 205 32.06 29.83 -13.49
C PHE A 205 33.13 30.32 -14.45
N THR A 206 34.33 29.76 -14.32
CA THR A 206 35.44 29.99 -15.24
C THR A 206 35.89 28.66 -15.77
N ASP A 207 35.90 28.52 -17.10
CA ASP A 207 36.26 27.27 -17.75
C ASP A 207 37.08 27.58 -19.01
N THR A 208 38.04 26.68 -19.29
CA THR A 208 38.95 26.75 -20.44
C THR A 208 38.93 25.46 -21.27
N SER A 209 38.07 24.50 -20.90
CA SER A 209 38.00 23.15 -21.47
C SER A 209 37.63 23.16 -22.96
N LEU A 210 36.94 24.19 -23.42
CA LEU A 210 36.60 24.39 -24.84
C LEU A 210 37.72 25.05 -25.67
N GLY A 211 38.92 25.24 -25.09
CA GLY A 211 40.08 25.82 -25.79
C GLY A 211 40.15 27.34 -25.75
N PHE A 212 39.23 28.01 -25.06
CA PHE A 212 39.28 29.45 -24.79
C PHE A 212 38.72 29.75 -23.39
N PRO A 213 39.24 30.77 -22.68
CA PRO A 213 38.70 31.15 -21.39
C PRO A 213 37.36 31.86 -21.56
N PHE A 214 36.36 31.40 -20.83
CA PHE A 214 35.11 32.13 -20.65
C PHE A 214 34.78 32.19 -19.17
N GLN A 215 34.18 33.32 -18.80
CA GLN A 215 33.81 33.61 -17.43
C GLN A 215 32.37 34.07 -17.40
N PHE A 216 31.55 33.33 -16.65
CA PHE A 216 30.17 33.64 -16.37
C PHE A 216 29.96 33.77 -14.88
N SER A 217 29.03 34.61 -14.47
CA SER A 217 28.47 34.56 -13.13
C SER A 217 26.95 34.51 -13.21
N MET A 218 26.35 33.83 -12.25
CA MET A 218 24.90 33.83 -12.05
C MET A 218 24.60 34.28 -10.63
N ASP A 219 23.61 35.14 -10.49
CA ASP A 219 23.16 35.68 -9.22
C ASP A 219 21.63 35.74 -9.22
N GLY A 220 21.02 35.29 -8.14
CA GLY A 220 19.58 35.27 -8.07
C GLY A 220 19.00 34.60 -6.82
N THR A 221 17.70 34.37 -6.90
CA THR A 221 16.90 33.76 -5.83
C THR A 221 16.10 32.58 -6.37
N PHE A 222 15.84 31.60 -5.52
CA PHE A 222 14.80 30.60 -5.78
C PHE A 222 13.51 30.98 -5.06
N ASP A 223 12.40 30.80 -5.76
CA ASP A 223 11.09 30.68 -5.12
C ASP A 223 10.96 29.31 -4.43
N SER A 224 9.77 28.99 -3.91
CA SER A 224 9.56 27.69 -3.26
C SER A 224 9.88 26.54 -4.19
N TRP A 225 10.73 25.64 -3.72
CA TRP A 225 10.94 24.35 -4.36
C TRP A 225 9.69 23.50 -4.19
N GLU A 226 9.35 22.72 -5.22
CA GLU A 226 8.13 21.92 -5.25
C GLU A 226 8.45 20.50 -5.71
N ILE A 227 8.16 19.48 -4.89
CA ILE A 227 8.10 18.10 -5.36
C ILE A 227 7.07 18.01 -6.50
N THR A 228 7.42 17.27 -7.55
CA THR A 228 6.63 17.16 -8.77
C THR A 228 6.66 15.75 -9.37
N THR A 229 5.85 15.53 -10.38
CA THR A 229 5.69 14.25 -11.07
C THR A 229 6.83 13.95 -12.08
N GLY A 230 6.75 12.80 -12.76
CA GLY A 230 7.74 12.36 -13.73
C GLY A 230 8.87 11.49 -13.15
N ALA A 231 8.68 10.89 -11.98
CA ALA A 231 9.56 9.87 -11.40
C ALA A 231 8.77 8.97 -10.43
N ASP A 232 9.25 7.75 -10.22
CA ASP A 232 8.70 6.76 -9.29
C ASP A 232 9.79 6.12 -8.43
N GLY A 233 9.39 5.61 -7.27
CA GLY A 233 10.22 4.93 -6.29
C GLY A 233 11.17 5.85 -5.54
N GLN A 234 12.48 5.57 -5.55
CA GLN A 234 13.47 6.35 -4.79
C GLN A 234 13.75 7.73 -5.38
N ASN A 235 13.41 7.92 -6.64
CA ASN A 235 13.75 9.12 -7.39
C ASN A 235 12.67 10.18 -7.17
N VAL A 236 13.06 11.31 -6.59
CA VAL A 236 12.14 12.40 -6.25
C VAL A 236 12.46 13.62 -7.09
N ASN A 237 11.50 14.03 -7.93
CA ASN A 237 11.67 15.21 -8.76
C ASN A 237 11.24 16.48 -8.02
N PHE A 238 12.01 17.57 -8.18
CA PHE A 238 11.68 18.90 -7.68
C PHE A 238 11.74 19.92 -8.81
N ILE A 239 10.81 20.88 -8.79
CA ILE A 239 10.88 22.12 -9.58
C ILE A 239 11.47 23.20 -8.69
N CYS A 240 12.63 23.71 -9.08
CA CYS A 240 13.32 24.84 -8.47
C CYS A 240 13.02 26.09 -9.31
N LYS A 241 11.99 26.86 -8.93
CA LYS A 241 11.56 28.08 -9.63
C LYS A 241 12.57 29.21 -9.40
N ILE A 242 13.01 29.85 -10.48
CA ILE A 242 13.98 30.94 -10.46
C ILE A 242 13.21 32.27 -10.32
N GLY A 243 13.59 33.10 -9.35
CA GLY A 243 12.90 34.35 -9.06
C GLY A 243 13.17 35.45 -10.10
N GLU A 244 12.21 36.37 -10.26
CA GLU A 244 12.11 37.38 -11.35
C GLU A 244 13.27 38.40 -11.44
N ASN A 245 14.17 38.47 -10.46
CA ASN A 245 15.34 39.38 -10.47
C ASN A 245 16.68 38.63 -10.58
N SER A 246 16.63 37.38 -11.05
CA SER A 246 17.82 36.56 -11.24
C SER A 246 18.41 36.80 -12.62
N SER A 247 19.73 36.77 -12.73
CA SER A 247 20.43 37.04 -13.98
C SER A 247 21.71 36.23 -14.14
N ILE A 248 22.23 36.23 -15.37
CA ILE A 248 23.55 35.73 -15.74
C ILE A 248 24.34 36.84 -16.39
N LEU A 249 25.58 37.03 -15.95
CA LEU A 249 26.55 37.94 -16.55
C LEU A 249 27.61 37.14 -17.30
N ASN A 250 27.71 37.38 -18.61
CA ASN A 250 28.85 36.98 -19.42
C ASN A 250 29.94 38.07 -19.29
N HIS A 251 30.99 37.80 -18.52
CA HIS A 251 32.08 38.76 -18.29
C HIS A 251 32.88 39.04 -19.55
N SER A 252 33.05 38.03 -20.41
CA SER A 252 33.81 38.16 -21.66
C SER A 252 33.11 39.07 -22.67
N ALA A 253 31.77 39.06 -22.69
CA ALA A 253 30.95 39.89 -23.59
C ALA A 253 30.41 41.17 -22.91
N ASN A 254 30.59 41.31 -21.60
CA ASN A 254 29.94 42.31 -20.75
C ASN A 254 28.41 42.40 -21.02
N ALA A 255 27.78 41.24 -21.10
CA ALA A 255 26.36 41.09 -21.42
C ALA A 255 25.62 40.39 -20.28
N THR A 256 24.49 40.97 -19.87
CA THR A 256 23.61 40.41 -18.84
C THR A 256 22.36 39.82 -19.49
N TYR A 257 21.96 38.65 -19.03
CA TYR A 257 20.77 37.93 -19.48
C TYR A 257 19.87 37.66 -18.27
N GLU A 258 18.62 38.11 -18.38
CA GLU A 258 17.62 37.89 -17.34
C GLU A 258 16.91 36.55 -17.56
N PHE A 259 16.53 35.90 -16.46
CA PHE A 259 15.63 34.75 -16.49
C PHE A 259 14.18 35.20 -16.71
N ALA A 260 13.36 34.36 -17.34
CA ALA A 260 11.92 34.65 -17.47
C ALA A 260 11.20 34.46 -16.14
N SER A 261 10.02 35.06 -15.98
CA SER A 261 9.21 34.92 -14.76
C SER A 261 8.69 33.49 -14.50
N ASP A 262 8.71 32.64 -15.53
CA ASP A 262 8.36 31.22 -15.44
C ASP A 262 9.58 30.30 -15.55
N ALA A 263 10.79 30.84 -15.32
CA ALA A 263 12.03 30.08 -15.35
C ALA A 263 12.12 29.08 -14.20
N TYR A 264 12.61 27.88 -14.49
CA TYR A 264 12.82 26.82 -13.51
C TYR A 264 13.91 25.85 -13.92
N VAL A 265 14.45 25.13 -12.93
CA VAL A 265 15.21 23.89 -13.15
C VAL A 265 14.46 22.75 -12.49
N LYS A 266 14.21 21.67 -13.23
CA LYS A 266 13.66 20.41 -12.71
C LYS A 266 14.83 19.48 -12.39
N ILE A 267 15.01 19.19 -11.11
CA ILE A 267 16.05 18.30 -10.61
C ILE A 267 15.43 17.01 -10.09
N GLN A 268 16.23 15.94 -10.05
CA GLN A 268 15.90 14.68 -9.42
C GLN A 268 16.92 14.39 -8.32
N LEU A 269 16.40 14.00 -7.16
CA LEU A 269 17.15 13.73 -5.95
C LEU A 269 16.80 12.33 -5.43
N LYS A 270 17.74 11.71 -4.73
CA LYS A 270 17.47 10.57 -3.85
C LYS A 270 17.43 11.07 -2.39
N LEU A 271 16.66 10.41 -1.55
CA LEU A 271 16.59 10.68 -0.10
C LEU A 271 17.29 9.56 0.68
N GLN A 272 17.64 9.85 1.93
CA GLN A 272 18.21 8.90 2.86
C GLN A 272 17.77 9.17 4.30
N TYR A 273 17.71 8.12 5.11
CA TYR A 273 17.48 8.24 6.54
C TYR A 273 18.79 8.49 7.27
N LEU A 274 18.83 9.54 8.07
CA LEU A 274 19.98 9.91 8.91
C LEU A 274 19.58 9.83 10.37
N ASN A 275 20.45 9.31 11.23
CA ASN A 275 20.23 9.33 12.67
C ASN A 275 20.10 10.77 13.16
N ALA A 276 19.02 11.06 13.88
CA ALA A 276 18.86 12.35 14.52
C ALA A 276 19.89 12.47 15.65
N LYS A 277 20.46 13.68 15.83
CA LYS A 277 21.40 13.94 16.93
C LYS A 277 20.72 13.93 18.30
N GLU A 278 19.47 14.37 18.32
CA GLU A 278 18.59 14.43 19.49
C GLU A 278 17.19 14.03 19.03
N THR A 279 16.42 13.41 19.92
CA THR A 279 15.02 13.08 19.65
C THR A 279 14.19 14.37 19.74
N THR A 280 13.54 14.73 18.63
CA THR A 280 12.74 15.96 18.47
C THR A 280 11.24 15.70 18.34
N ILE A 281 10.83 14.44 18.16
CA ILE A 281 9.42 14.03 18.12
C ILE A 281 9.08 13.10 19.28
N GLU A 282 7.83 13.16 19.73
CA GLU A 282 7.30 12.30 20.80
C GLU A 282 6.27 11.33 20.23
N ASP A 283 6.39 10.05 20.61
CA ASP A 283 5.34 9.06 20.43
C ASP A 283 4.53 8.92 21.73
N SER A 284 3.31 9.44 21.74
CA SER A 284 2.41 9.34 22.89
C SER A 284 1.99 7.90 23.23
N THR A 285 2.23 6.95 22.32
CA THR A 285 1.94 5.51 22.45
C THR A 285 3.19 4.66 22.70
N GLY A 286 4.37 5.26 22.75
CA GLY A 286 5.65 4.58 23.04
C GLY A 286 6.24 4.95 24.39
N VAL A 287 7.11 4.12 24.94
CA VAL A 287 7.74 4.40 26.26
C VAL A 287 8.93 5.37 26.17
N GLY A 288 9.32 5.79 24.96
CA GLY A 288 10.41 6.75 24.73
C GLY A 288 11.82 6.14 24.78
N ASP A 289 11.95 4.84 24.51
CA ASP A 289 13.23 4.10 24.48
C ASP A 289 13.77 3.83 23.06
N GLY A 290 13.02 4.23 22.02
CA GLY A 290 13.45 4.12 20.62
C GLY A 290 14.46 5.19 20.20
N HIS A 291 14.92 5.10 18.95
CA HIS A 291 15.86 6.06 18.37
C HIS A 291 15.30 6.73 17.12
N GLN A 292 15.48 8.06 17.02
CA GLN A 292 14.93 8.83 15.92
C GLN A 292 15.84 8.81 14.68
N VAL A 293 15.23 8.65 13.51
CA VAL A 293 15.86 8.88 12.20
C VAL A 293 15.02 9.84 11.35
N ASP A 294 15.70 10.69 10.58
CA ASP A 294 15.08 11.72 9.75
C ASP A 294 15.33 11.42 8.26
N LEU A 295 14.27 11.47 7.44
CA LEU A 295 14.37 11.36 6.00
C LEU A 295 14.78 12.71 5.39
N LYS A 296 15.98 12.78 4.81
CA LYS A 296 16.57 13.99 4.23
C LYS A 296 17.12 13.72 2.83
N VAL A 297 17.48 14.78 2.11
CA VAL A 297 18.17 14.64 0.81
C VAL A 297 19.49 13.91 0.99
N LYS A 298 19.78 13.01 0.05
CA LYS A 298 21.09 12.36 -0.07
C LYS A 298 22.08 13.31 -0.74
N THR A 299 23.22 13.55 -0.09
CA THR A 299 24.20 14.56 -0.52
C THR A 299 25.48 13.97 -1.09
N ASP A 300 25.71 12.68 -0.90
CA ASP A 300 26.85 11.93 -1.41
C ASP A 300 26.51 11.16 -2.70
N GLN A 301 27.54 10.83 -3.47
CA GLN A 301 27.40 9.89 -4.59
C GLN A 301 27.01 8.51 -4.06
N ASP A 302 26.17 7.79 -4.80
CA ASP A 302 25.80 6.44 -4.40
C ASP A 302 26.82 5.37 -4.83
N GLY A 303 26.56 4.12 -4.45
CA GLY A 303 27.43 2.99 -4.79
C GLY A 303 27.58 2.75 -6.30
N ASN A 304 26.66 3.26 -7.12
CA ASN A 304 26.69 3.20 -8.59
C ASN A 304 27.34 4.44 -9.22
N GLN A 305 27.94 5.29 -8.38
CA GLN A 305 28.56 6.57 -8.74
C GLN A 305 27.58 7.59 -9.31
N ASP A 306 26.26 7.42 -9.10
CA ASP A 306 25.29 8.41 -9.55
C ASP A 306 25.47 9.72 -8.75
N PRO A 307 25.34 10.88 -9.40
CA PRO A 307 25.45 12.17 -8.73
C PRO A 307 24.28 12.38 -7.75
N PRO A 308 24.48 13.14 -6.66
CA PRO A 308 23.41 13.45 -5.71
C PRO A 308 22.27 14.28 -6.35
N VAL A 309 22.55 14.95 -7.46
CA VAL A 309 21.58 15.74 -8.23
C VAL A 309 21.66 15.37 -9.70
N ILE A 310 20.51 15.04 -10.28
CA ILE A 310 20.34 14.82 -11.72
C ILE A 310 19.46 15.95 -12.27
N LEU A 311 19.86 16.54 -13.40
CA LEU A 311 19.09 17.60 -14.05
C LEU A 311 18.18 16.98 -15.12
N VAL A 312 16.87 17.08 -14.93
CA VAL A 312 15.87 16.37 -15.73
C VAL A 312 15.32 17.26 -16.85
N ASN A 313 14.99 18.51 -16.52
CA ASN A 313 14.42 19.48 -17.45
C ASN A 313 14.67 20.90 -16.94
N TYR A 314 14.45 21.91 -17.78
CA TYR A 314 14.63 23.31 -17.42
C TYR A 314 13.86 24.23 -18.37
N ARG A 315 13.64 25.46 -17.92
CA ARG A 315 13.17 26.60 -18.72
C ARG A 315 13.88 27.85 -18.21
N TYR A 316 14.51 28.61 -19.09
CA TYR A 316 15.20 29.85 -18.72
C TYR A 316 14.46 31.07 -19.29
N SER A 317 14.98 31.66 -20.36
CA SER A 317 14.30 32.69 -21.15
C SER A 317 14.62 32.48 -22.62
N ASP A 318 13.81 33.03 -23.54
CA ASP A 318 14.07 32.90 -24.98
C ASP A 318 15.41 33.54 -25.41
N ALA A 319 15.96 34.44 -24.58
CA ALA A 319 17.28 35.04 -24.78
C ALA A 319 18.43 34.10 -24.35
N ILE A 320 18.17 33.13 -23.47
CA ILE A 320 19.12 32.12 -23.01
C ILE A 320 18.91 30.85 -23.85
N THR A 321 19.50 30.83 -25.04
CA THR A 321 19.34 29.75 -26.03
C THR A 321 20.69 29.25 -26.56
N GLY A 322 20.68 28.15 -27.31
CA GLY A 322 21.85 27.63 -28.03
C GLY A 322 23.00 27.28 -27.10
N THR A 323 24.18 27.87 -27.35
CA THR A 323 25.37 27.61 -26.53
C THR A 323 25.25 28.21 -25.12
N LEU A 324 24.63 29.40 -25.00
CA LEU A 324 24.44 30.06 -23.71
C LEU A 324 23.61 29.19 -22.77
N GLU A 325 22.50 28.63 -23.26
CA GLU A 325 21.67 27.68 -22.52
C GLU A 325 22.47 26.49 -21.95
N SER A 326 23.41 25.95 -22.73
CA SER A 326 24.28 24.86 -22.25
C SER A 326 25.20 25.30 -21.11
N PHE A 327 25.74 26.53 -21.16
CA PHE A 327 26.53 27.10 -20.06
C PHE A 327 25.69 27.28 -18.81
N VAL A 328 24.48 27.81 -18.93
CA VAL A 328 23.58 28.02 -17.80
C VAL A 328 23.21 26.69 -17.13
N THR A 329 22.85 25.68 -17.93
CA THR A 329 22.55 24.34 -17.41
C THR A 329 23.75 23.72 -16.70
N ALA A 330 24.96 23.93 -17.22
CA ALA A 330 26.17 23.48 -16.55
C ALA A 330 26.39 24.17 -15.21
N MET A 331 26.26 25.49 -15.17
CA MET A 331 26.41 26.28 -13.94
C MET A 331 25.41 25.84 -12.88
N PHE A 332 24.14 25.61 -13.23
CA PHE A 332 23.17 25.06 -12.29
C PHE A 332 23.51 23.64 -11.85
N LYS A 333 23.90 22.73 -12.76
CA LYS A 333 24.30 21.37 -12.41
C LYS A 333 25.43 21.36 -11.38
N GLU A 334 26.46 22.19 -11.58
CA GLU A 334 27.57 22.33 -10.63
C GLU A 334 27.14 23.00 -9.32
N TRP A 335 26.35 24.07 -9.40
CA TRP A 335 25.85 24.78 -8.22
C TRP A 335 25.02 23.85 -7.34
N PHE A 336 24.06 23.11 -7.91
CA PHE A 336 23.27 22.14 -7.15
C PHE A 336 24.16 21.06 -6.54
N THR A 337 25.09 20.49 -7.30
CA THR A 337 26.00 19.46 -6.78
C THR A 337 26.81 19.96 -5.57
N LYS A 338 27.22 21.23 -5.58
CA LYS A 338 28.00 21.85 -4.48
C LYS A 338 27.17 22.34 -3.30
N ASN A 339 25.87 22.57 -3.48
CA ASN A 339 25.02 23.27 -2.49
C ASN A 339 23.76 22.47 -2.11
N ILE A 340 23.58 21.24 -2.59
CA ILE A 340 22.37 20.45 -2.29
C ILE A 340 22.24 20.10 -0.80
N ASP A 341 23.35 20.09 -0.07
CA ASP A 341 23.40 19.95 1.38
C ASP A 341 22.69 21.10 2.13
N GLN A 342 22.54 22.26 1.49
CA GLN A 342 21.76 23.38 2.03
C GLN A 342 20.24 23.15 1.95
N PHE A 343 19.78 22.12 1.23
CA PHE A 343 18.39 21.70 1.28
C PHE A 343 18.14 20.85 2.54
N GLU A 344 17.99 21.52 3.68
CA GLU A 344 17.91 20.91 5.00
C GLU A 344 16.54 20.33 5.36
N ASN A 345 15.59 20.32 4.42
CA ASN A 345 14.24 19.87 4.65
C ASN A 345 14.19 18.41 5.12
N ILE A 346 13.44 18.16 6.19
CA ILE A 346 13.11 16.82 6.66
C ILE A 346 11.75 16.46 6.06
N PHE A 347 11.67 15.28 5.44
CA PHE A 347 10.46 14.81 4.76
C PHE A 347 9.59 13.91 5.64
N ALA A 348 10.20 13.23 6.62
CA ALA A 348 9.51 12.39 7.60
C ALA A 348 10.45 12.07 8.78
N HIS A 349 9.86 11.70 9.91
CA HIS A 349 10.54 11.24 11.10
C HIS A 349 10.08 9.82 11.44
N PHE A 350 11.01 8.96 11.86
CA PHE A 350 10.73 7.66 12.46
C PHE A 350 11.34 7.59 13.85
N ILE A 351 10.64 6.95 14.78
CA ILE A 351 11.21 6.41 16.01
C ILE A 351 11.29 4.89 15.84
N LEU A 352 12.50 4.38 15.65
CA LEU A 352 12.74 2.96 15.40
C LEU A 352 12.99 2.20 16.71
N GLU A 353 12.61 0.92 16.70
CA GLU A 353 12.85 -0.04 17.78
C GLU A 353 12.26 0.39 19.14
N GLU A 354 11.23 1.25 19.12
CA GLU A 354 10.56 1.70 20.33
C GLU A 354 9.67 0.61 20.93
N THR A 355 9.66 0.52 22.25
CA THR A 355 8.69 -0.28 23.00
C THR A 355 7.36 0.46 23.10
N ALA A 356 6.27 -0.18 22.68
CA ALA A 356 4.93 0.35 22.84
C ALA A 356 4.52 0.41 24.32
N LYS A 357 3.77 1.45 24.72
CA LYS A 357 3.19 1.55 26.07
C LYS A 357 2.25 0.39 26.37
N ASP A 358 1.54 -0.08 25.36
CA ASP A 358 0.73 -1.28 25.42
C ASP A 358 1.32 -2.33 24.48
N GLU A 359 1.77 -3.45 25.06
CA GLU A 359 2.38 -4.58 24.34
C GLU A 359 1.48 -5.12 23.22
N ASN A 360 0.16 -4.90 23.31
CA ASN A 360 -0.78 -5.26 22.26
C ASN A 360 -0.50 -4.52 20.95
N PHE A 361 0.20 -3.39 20.96
CA PHE A 361 0.50 -2.60 19.76
C PHE A 361 1.98 -2.63 19.38
N GLN A 362 2.81 -3.47 20.02
CA GLN A 362 4.22 -3.59 19.66
C GLN A 362 4.43 -3.94 18.18
N TRP A 363 3.52 -4.73 17.60
CA TRP A 363 3.55 -5.10 16.18
C TRP A 363 3.29 -3.93 15.22
N LEU A 364 2.96 -2.73 15.70
CA LEU A 364 2.85 -1.52 14.88
C LEU A 364 4.10 -0.64 14.96
N LYS A 365 5.03 -0.92 15.88
CA LYS A 365 6.26 -0.14 16.04
C LYS A 365 7.26 -0.50 14.95
N PRO A 366 7.79 0.49 14.22
CA PRO A 366 8.69 0.25 13.11
C PRO A 366 10.05 -0.25 13.62
N THR A 367 10.54 -1.31 12.99
CA THR A 367 11.88 -1.89 13.20
C THR A 367 12.79 -1.65 12.00
N ASP A 368 12.20 -1.38 10.84
CA ASP A 368 12.93 -0.89 9.67
C ASP A 368 12.11 0.16 8.93
N LYS A 369 12.75 0.89 8.01
CA LYS A 369 12.27 2.14 7.41
C LYS A 369 12.66 2.23 5.94
N TYR A 370 11.75 2.76 5.16
CA TYR A 370 11.93 2.98 3.74
C TYR A 370 11.05 4.14 3.25
N TYR A 371 11.34 4.65 2.05
CA TYR A 371 10.53 5.70 1.43
C TYR A 371 10.34 5.43 -0.06
N GLY A 372 9.35 6.06 -0.66
CA GLY A 372 9.13 5.97 -2.09
C GLY A 372 8.10 6.98 -2.55
N VAL A 373 8.08 7.24 -3.84
CA VAL A 373 7.09 8.10 -4.48
C VAL A 373 6.40 7.39 -5.63
N ALA A 374 5.18 7.79 -5.95
CA ALA A 374 4.52 7.33 -7.16
C ALA A 374 3.67 8.44 -7.80
N GLU A 375 3.75 8.55 -9.12
CA GLU A 375 2.94 9.47 -9.91
C GLU A 375 1.47 9.00 -9.95
N GLY A 376 0.58 9.84 -9.44
CA GLY A 376 -0.87 9.64 -9.53
C GLY A 376 -1.46 10.42 -10.70
N LYS A 377 -2.51 9.87 -11.30
CA LYS A 377 -3.22 10.48 -12.43
C LYS A 377 -4.59 11.05 -12.01
N ASP A 378 -4.98 12.17 -12.61
CA ASP A 378 -6.32 12.73 -12.50
C ASP A 378 -7.34 11.95 -13.36
N GLU A 379 -8.58 12.42 -13.37
CA GLU A 379 -9.68 11.80 -14.13
C GLU A 379 -9.47 11.83 -15.66
N ASN A 380 -8.60 12.71 -16.15
CA ASN A 380 -8.22 12.83 -17.56
C ASN A 380 -6.94 12.06 -17.89
N GLY A 381 -6.40 11.29 -16.94
CA GLY A 381 -5.16 10.54 -17.10
C GLY A 381 -3.89 11.40 -17.07
N GLN A 382 -3.97 12.67 -16.65
CA GLN A 382 -2.82 13.56 -16.53
C GLN A 382 -2.16 13.46 -15.14
N PRO A 383 -0.84 13.67 -15.03
CA PRO A 383 -0.16 13.68 -13.74
C PRO A 383 -0.78 14.71 -12.78
N SER A 384 -0.99 14.33 -11.51
CA SER A 384 -1.65 15.17 -10.50
C SER A 384 -0.92 15.11 -9.18
N LEU A 385 -0.59 16.28 -8.61
CA LEU A 385 0.09 16.39 -7.31
C LEU A 385 -0.78 15.90 -6.13
N ASP A 386 -2.10 16.09 -6.21
CA ASP A 386 -3.03 15.63 -5.18
C ASP A 386 -3.24 14.11 -5.19
N LYS A 387 -3.01 13.48 -6.35
CA LYS A 387 -3.10 12.02 -6.51
C LYS A 387 -1.75 11.33 -6.36
N SER A 388 -0.66 12.05 -6.57
CA SER A 388 0.69 11.51 -6.44
C SER A 388 1.03 11.27 -4.98
N VAL A 389 1.68 10.15 -4.72
CA VAL A 389 1.84 9.59 -3.39
C VAL A 389 3.29 9.75 -2.96
N PHE A 390 3.52 10.41 -1.84
CA PHE A 390 4.76 10.33 -1.08
C PHE A 390 4.54 9.35 0.08
N SER A 391 5.32 8.28 0.14
CA SER A 391 5.15 7.18 1.08
C SER A 391 6.39 7.01 1.94
N VAL A 392 6.16 6.77 3.23
CA VAL A 392 7.13 6.14 4.10
C VAL A 392 6.61 4.78 4.53
N MET A 393 7.46 3.76 4.46
CA MET A 393 7.10 2.36 4.70
C MET A 393 7.97 1.78 5.80
N SER A 394 7.45 0.74 6.46
CA SER A 394 8.18 0.10 7.54
C SER A 394 8.02 -1.42 7.52
N MET A 395 9.02 -2.09 8.08
CA MET A 395 8.88 -3.43 8.61
C MET A 395 8.72 -3.35 10.11
N VAL A 396 7.95 -4.27 10.68
CA VAL A 396 7.68 -4.35 12.12
C VAL A 396 8.12 -5.71 12.66
N GLU A 397 8.33 -5.78 13.97
CA GLU A 397 8.74 -7.02 14.67
C GLU A 397 10.03 -7.66 14.12
N ASN A 398 10.96 -6.85 13.61
CA ASN A 398 12.23 -7.30 13.01
C ASN A 398 12.04 -8.24 11.82
N ARG A 399 10.87 -8.19 11.15
CA ARG A 399 10.65 -8.93 9.92
C ARG A 399 11.60 -8.43 8.84
N LYS A 400 12.19 -9.38 8.12
CA LYS A 400 13.13 -9.08 7.03
C LYS A 400 12.37 -8.93 5.73
N ASN A 401 12.57 -7.81 5.04
CA ASN A 401 12.24 -7.70 3.63
C ASN A 401 13.49 -8.06 2.82
N ASN A 402 13.51 -9.25 2.21
CA ASN A 402 14.66 -9.72 1.44
C ASN A 402 14.82 -9.00 0.09
N TYR A 403 13.75 -8.34 -0.38
CA TYR A 403 13.69 -7.64 -1.66
C TYR A 403 13.02 -6.27 -1.46
N PRO A 404 13.67 -5.36 -0.70
CA PRO A 404 13.08 -4.06 -0.41
C PRO A 404 12.88 -3.27 -1.72
N SER A 405 11.66 -2.80 -1.93
CA SER A 405 11.28 -2.04 -3.13
C SER A 405 10.87 -0.64 -2.74
N HIS A 406 11.32 0.36 -3.51
CA HIS A 406 10.83 1.73 -3.37
C HIS A 406 9.48 1.94 -4.06
N THR A 407 8.98 0.94 -4.79
CA THR A 407 7.72 1.07 -5.54
C THR A 407 6.58 1.36 -4.57
N VAL A 408 5.73 2.32 -4.94
CA VAL A 408 4.54 2.70 -4.18
C VAL A 408 3.31 2.52 -5.06
N ASP A 409 2.23 2.04 -4.45
CA ASP A 409 0.95 1.97 -5.12
C ASP A 409 0.30 3.37 -5.21
N ALA A 410 0.36 4.00 -6.38
CA ALA A 410 -0.22 5.33 -6.62
C ALA A 410 -1.74 5.40 -6.37
N ARG A 411 -2.43 4.25 -6.28
CA ARG A 411 -3.89 4.20 -6.09
C ARG A 411 -4.31 4.41 -4.64
N LEU A 412 -3.39 4.37 -3.67
CA LEU A 412 -3.68 4.46 -2.23
C LEU A 412 -4.50 5.71 -1.87
N LEU A 413 -4.04 6.90 -2.29
CA LEU A 413 -4.75 8.15 -2.02
C LEU A 413 -6.08 8.23 -2.78
N HIS A 414 -6.15 7.68 -3.98
CA HIS A 414 -7.40 7.63 -4.74
C HIS A 414 -8.47 6.74 -4.06
N ALA A 415 -8.05 5.62 -3.48
CA ALA A 415 -8.93 4.66 -2.83
C ALA A 415 -9.58 5.21 -1.55
N VAL A 416 -8.97 6.20 -0.89
CA VAL A 416 -9.48 6.78 0.36
C VAL A 416 -10.25 8.09 0.17
N LYS A 417 -10.46 8.55 -1.06
CA LYS A 417 -11.19 9.80 -1.30
C LYS A 417 -12.62 9.70 -0.76
N ASN A 418 -12.94 10.55 0.20
CA ASN A 418 -14.29 10.70 0.74
C ASN A 418 -15.22 11.39 -0.27
N ALA A 419 -16.50 11.56 0.08
CA ALA A 419 -17.48 12.21 -0.80
C ALA A 419 -17.16 13.69 -1.12
N LYS A 420 -16.34 14.34 -0.30
CA LYS A 420 -15.91 15.75 -0.49
C LYS A 420 -14.54 15.86 -1.16
N ASP A 421 -13.94 14.73 -1.49
CA ASP A 421 -12.59 14.61 -2.02
C ASP A 421 -11.51 15.36 -1.23
N THR A 422 -11.56 15.25 0.10
CA THR A 422 -10.69 16.02 0.97
C THR A 422 -9.60 15.21 1.66
N ASN A 423 -9.55 13.89 1.48
CA ASN A 423 -8.53 13.05 2.11
C ASN A 423 -7.22 13.15 1.34
N ASP A 424 -6.15 13.56 2.04
CA ASP A 424 -4.81 13.81 1.48
C ASP A 424 -3.71 12.97 2.15
N SER A 425 -4.11 12.03 3.01
CA SER A 425 -3.20 11.09 3.66
C SER A 425 -3.90 9.78 4.00
N ALA A 426 -3.11 8.70 4.09
CA ALA A 426 -3.61 7.38 4.48
C ALA A 426 -2.53 6.54 5.16
N PHE A 427 -2.96 5.58 5.96
CA PHE A 427 -2.13 4.56 6.57
C PHE A 427 -2.62 3.17 6.16
N GLY A 428 -1.72 2.35 5.63
CA GLY A 428 -1.99 0.99 5.19
C GLY A 428 -1.30 -0.05 6.07
N ILE A 429 -1.97 -1.19 6.28
CA ILE A 429 -1.44 -2.38 6.94
C ILE A 429 -1.59 -3.57 5.98
N ASP A 430 -0.53 -4.34 5.81
CA ASP A 430 -0.53 -5.57 5.02
C ASP A 430 -1.58 -6.58 5.51
N MET A 431 -2.29 -7.25 4.60
CA MET A 431 -3.40 -8.15 4.96
C MET A 431 -2.95 -9.37 5.78
N PRO A 432 -1.91 -10.13 5.38
CA PRO A 432 -1.33 -11.18 6.22
C PRO A 432 -0.99 -10.72 7.64
N LEU A 433 -0.39 -9.53 7.79
CA LEU A 433 -0.12 -8.96 9.11
C LEU A 433 -1.42 -8.66 9.88
N PHE A 434 -2.40 -8.05 9.22
CA PHE A 434 -3.71 -7.78 9.81
C PHE A 434 -4.38 -9.08 10.28
N VAL A 435 -4.39 -10.15 9.47
CA VAL A 435 -4.96 -11.44 9.87
C VAL A 435 -4.23 -12.01 11.08
N ASP A 436 -2.90 -11.99 11.08
CA ASP A 436 -2.10 -12.51 12.18
C ASP A 436 -2.35 -11.78 13.51
N LYS A 437 -2.23 -10.45 13.50
CA LYS A 437 -2.21 -9.65 14.73
C LYS A 437 -3.59 -9.19 15.18
N TRP A 438 -4.51 -9.02 14.24
CA TRP A 438 -5.90 -8.66 14.53
C TRP A 438 -6.75 -9.92 14.71
N LEU A 439 -6.90 -10.75 13.66
CA LEU A 439 -7.80 -11.91 13.73
C LEU A 439 -7.26 -13.02 14.62
N GLY A 440 -5.94 -13.23 14.63
CA GLY A 440 -5.28 -14.23 15.49
C GLY A 440 -5.57 -14.05 16.97
N ARG A 441 -5.54 -12.80 17.45
CA ARG A 441 -5.94 -12.48 18.83
C ARG A 441 -7.43 -12.68 19.08
N GLY A 442 -8.23 -12.44 18.05
CA GLY A 442 -9.67 -12.64 18.08
C GLY A 442 -10.09 -14.09 18.35
N LEU A 443 -9.24 -15.08 18.05
CA LEU A 443 -9.53 -16.48 18.34
C LEU A 443 -9.85 -16.73 19.82
N ASN A 444 -9.21 -15.98 20.73
CA ASN A 444 -9.51 -16.07 22.16
C ASN A 444 -10.97 -15.69 22.46
N ILE A 445 -11.48 -14.67 21.79
CA ILE A 445 -12.87 -14.20 21.92
C ILE A 445 -13.84 -15.21 21.32
N MET A 446 -13.45 -15.88 20.22
CA MET A 446 -14.30 -16.86 19.53
C MET A 446 -14.67 -18.06 20.43
N GLN A 447 -13.76 -18.51 21.31
CA GLN A 447 -13.96 -19.66 22.20
C GLN A 447 -14.44 -20.93 21.48
N VAL A 448 -13.92 -21.18 20.28
CA VAL A 448 -14.18 -22.38 19.47
C VAL A 448 -13.10 -23.47 19.64
N GLY A 449 -11.94 -23.08 20.17
CA GLY A 449 -10.79 -23.93 20.43
C GLY A 449 -9.71 -23.12 21.15
N THR A 450 -8.60 -23.78 21.48
CA THR A 450 -7.41 -23.10 22.00
C THR A 450 -6.55 -22.58 20.83
N PRO A 451 -5.82 -21.45 20.95
CA PRO A 451 -5.01 -20.88 19.87
C PRO A 451 -4.06 -21.88 19.21
N ASP A 452 -3.48 -22.79 19.99
CA ASP A 452 -2.55 -23.81 19.48
C ASP A 452 -3.21 -24.79 18.51
N GLN A 453 -4.53 -24.91 18.49
CA GLN A 453 -5.28 -25.77 17.56
C GLN A 453 -5.49 -25.13 16.20
N PHE A 454 -5.00 -23.91 15.99
CA PHE A 454 -5.14 -23.18 14.74
C PHE A 454 -3.79 -22.96 14.04
N GLU A 455 -3.85 -22.84 12.73
CA GLU A 455 -2.73 -22.53 11.84
C GLU A 455 -3.17 -21.45 10.84
N LYS A 456 -2.21 -20.70 10.29
CA LYS A 456 -2.46 -19.79 9.18
C LYS A 456 -2.31 -20.53 7.85
N THR A 457 -3.08 -20.15 6.84
CA THR A 457 -2.87 -20.61 5.46
C THR A 457 -1.57 -20.05 4.90
N ASP A 458 -1.02 -20.70 3.87
CA ASP A 458 0.28 -20.32 3.27
C ASP A 458 0.32 -18.86 2.77
N ASN A 459 -0.81 -18.35 2.28
CA ASN A 459 -0.95 -16.94 1.87
C ASN A 459 -1.19 -15.97 3.03
N GLY A 460 -1.31 -16.46 4.27
CA GLY A 460 -1.55 -15.65 5.47
C GLY A 460 -2.95 -15.05 5.59
N LEU A 461 -3.87 -15.31 4.66
CA LEU A 461 -5.19 -14.64 4.62
C LEU A 461 -6.28 -15.32 5.46
N PHE A 462 -6.04 -16.55 5.94
CA PHE A 462 -6.97 -17.29 6.78
C PHE A 462 -6.26 -17.94 7.96
N ILE A 463 -6.99 -18.04 9.07
CA ILE A 463 -6.69 -18.91 10.20
C ILE A 463 -7.67 -20.08 10.14
N GLN A 464 -7.17 -21.30 10.29
CA GLN A 464 -7.95 -22.52 10.24
C GLN A 464 -7.55 -23.51 11.32
N ASN A 465 -8.45 -24.42 11.71
CA ASN A 465 -8.12 -25.45 12.69
C ASN A 465 -7.20 -26.53 12.07
N LYS A 466 -6.12 -26.89 12.76
CA LYS A 466 -5.13 -27.89 12.30
C LYS A 466 -5.57 -29.34 12.59
N GLU A 467 -6.44 -29.50 13.58
CA GLU A 467 -6.94 -30.78 14.08
C GLU A 467 -8.45 -30.73 14.29
N ARG A 468 -9.06 -31.90 14.51
CA ARG A 468 -10.50 -31.98 14.80
C ARG A 468 -10.79 -31.32 16.15
N ILE A 469 -11.71 -30.36 16.17
CA ILE A 469 -12.11 -29.65 17.39
C ILE A 469 -13.55 -30.02 17.78
N GLN A 470 -13.80 -30.16 19.08
CA GLN A 470 -15.17 -30.20 19.58
C GLN A 470 -15.73 -28.78 19.52
N PHE A 471 -16.72 -28.55 18.66
CA PHE A 471 -17.41 -27.28 18.55
C PHE A 471 -18.25 -27.00 19.81
N GLY A 472 -18.83 -28.07 20.37
CA GLY A 472 -19.35 -28.13 21.72
C GLY A 472 -20.49 -29.13 21.88
N THR A 473 -21.02 -29.25 23.10
CA THR A 473 -22.16 -30.10 23.44
C THR A 473 -23.44 -29.41 22.97
N VAL A 474 -24.27 -30.17 22.26
CA VAL A 474 -25.53 -29.71 21.67
C VAL A 474 -26.67 -30.67 21.97
N TYR A 475 -27.91 -30.18 21.90
CA TYR A 475 -29.09 -31.06 21.97
C TYR A 475 -29.40 -31.69 20.62
N ASP A 476 -29.59 -33.00 20.59
CA ASP A 476 -30.16 -33.74 19.45
C ASP A 476 -31.68 -33.49 19.34
N HIS A 477 -32.35 -34.08 18.34
CA HIS A 477 -33.80 -33.94 18.17
C HIS A 477 -34.64 -34.45 19.36
N ASN A 478 -34.10 -35.39 20.13
CA ASN A 478 -34.76 -35.97 21.30
C ASN A 478 -34.29 -35.31 22.61
N GLU A 479 -33.64 -34.15 22.54
CA GLU A 479 -33.08 -33.41 23.69
C GLU A 479 -31.95 -34.15 24.43
N ASN A 480 -31.30 -35.15 23.80
CA ASN A 480 -30.09 -35.76 24.34
C ASN A 480 -28.89 -34.85 24.11
N GLU A 481 -27.97 -34.83 25.08
CA GLU A 481 -26.71 -34.12 24.97
C GLU A 481 -25.72 -34.93 24.11
N VAL A 482 -25.33 -34.36 22.97
CA VAL A 482 -24.38 -34.97 22.04
C VAL A 482 -23.25 -34.00 21.70
N PRO A 483 -22.01 -34.48 21.49
CA PRO A 483 -20.93 -33.62 21.02
C PRO A 483 -21.08 -33.28 19.53
N SER A 484 -20.69 -32.06 19.17
CA SER A 484 -20.55 -31.61 17.78
C SER A 484 -19.08 -31.33 17.46
N TYR A 485 -18.67 -31.56 16.22
CA TYR A 485 -17.27 -31.52 15.79
C TYR A 485 -17.06 -30.79 14.47
N VAL A 486 -15.91 -30.14 14.35
CA VAL A 486 -15.39 -29.58 13.10
C VAL A 486 -14.06 -30.26 12.79
N ASP A 487 -13.98 -30.87 11.62
CA ASP A 487 -12.78 -31.59 11.16
C ASP A 487 -11.65 -30.63 10.73
N PRO A 488 -10.39 -31.10 10.58
CA PRO A 488 -9.27 -30.23 10.23
C PRO A 488 -9.55 -29.37 8.99
N LYS A 489 -9.16 -28.09 9.04
CA LYS A 489 -9.30 -27.08 7.99
C LYS A 489 -10.74 -26.68 7.64
N LYS A 490 -11.70 -27.04 8.48
CA LYS A 490 -13.13 -26.80 8.25
C LYS A 490 -13.70 -25.65 9.08
N PHE A 491 -12.99 -25.15 10.07
CA PHE A 491 -13.22 -23.83 10.65
C PHE A 491 -12.23 -22.86 10.03
N ARG A 492 -12.72 -21.73 9.51
CA ARG A 492 -11.89 -20.70 8.87
C ARG A 492 -12.35 -19.30 9.29
N LEU A 493 -11.39 -18.49 9.73
CA LEU A 493 -11.55 -17.06 10.03
C LEU A 493 -10.50 -16.29 9.26
N GLY A 494 -10.89 -15.36 8.39
CA GLY A 494 -9.92 -14.69 7.52
C GLY A 494 -10.50 -13.63 6.62
N ILE A 495 -9.84 -13.39 5.50
CA ILE A 495 -10.22 -12.41 4.49
C ILE A 495 -10.30 -13.06 3.11
N THR A 496 -11.38 -12.79 2.39
CA THR A 496 -11.49 -13.07 0.95
C THR A 496 -12.28 -11.97 0.27
N ASN A 497 -11.93 -11.62 -0.97
CA ASN A 497 -12.59 -10.56 -1.74
C ASN A 497 -12.76 -9.25 -0.95
N ASN A 498 -11.76 -8.89 -0.14
CA ASN A 498 -11.78 -7.71 0.73
C ASN A 498 -12.96 -7.69 1.70
N GLN A 499 -13.34 -8.84 2.21
CA GLN A 499 -14.35 -9.02 3.26
C GLN A 499 -13.77 -9.97 4.29
N MET A 500 -14.08 -9.70 5.55
CA MET A 500 -13.78 -10.66 6.60
C MET A 500 -14.78 -11.80 6.50
N VAL A 501 -14.34 -13.02 6.77
CA VAL A 501 -15.15 -14.21 6.60
C VAL A 501 -15.02 -15.09 7.83
N LEU A 502 -16.18 -15.52 8.33
CA LEU A 502 -16.33 -16.68 9.18
C LEU A 502 -16.93 -17.80 8.33
N ASP A 503 -16.23 -18.92 8.24
CA ASP A 503 -16.64 -20.07 7.44
C ASP A 503 -16.46 -21.35 8.26
N ILE A 504 -17.56 -22.09 8.41
CA ILE A 504 -17.63 -23.35 9.13
C ILE A 504 -18.19 -24.36 8.15
N GLU A 505 -17.34 -25.22 7.65
CA GLU A 505 -17.70 -26.33 6.78
C GLU A 505 -17.91 -27.60 7.60
N ASP A 506 -18.83 -28.45 7.15
CA ASP A 506 -19.01 -29.82 7.62
C ASP A 506 -19.05 -29.98 9.16
N LEU A 507 -19.83 -29.12 9.82
CA LEU A 507 -20.11 -29.26 11.24
C LEU A 507 -20.96 -30.51 11.46
N THR A 508 -20.43 -31.47 12.21
CA THR A 508 -21.03 -32.80 12.40
C THR A 508 -21.54 -33.04 13.80
N TRP A 509 -22.70 -33.69 13.92
CA TRP A 509 -23.26 -34.18 15.20
C TRP A 509 -24.30 -35.28 14.96
N GLU A 510 -24.59 -36.08 15.98
CA GLU A 510 -25.69 -37.03 15.92
C GLU A 510 -27.03 -36.30 16.11
N GLN A 511 -27.87 -36.28 15.08
CA GLN A 511 -29.14 -35.55 15.11
C GLN A 511 -30.28 -36.35 15.73
N ALA A 512 -30.36 -37.64 15.41
CA ALA A 512 -31.35 -38.57 15.95
C ALA A 512 -31.05 -40.00 15.49
N ARG A 513 -31.05 -40.98 16.40
CA ARG A 513 -31.09 -42.42 16.06
C ARG A 513 -30.04 -42.82 15.00
N GLY A 514 -28.79 -42.39 15.14
CA GLY A 514 -27.70 -42.65 14.20
C GLY A 514 -27.68 -41.80 12.92
N ILE A 515 -28.61 -40.84 12.72
CA ILE A 515 -28.51 -39.84 11.64
C ILE A 515 -27.41 -38.86 12.01
N ILE A 516 -26.40 -38.74 11.15
CA ILE A 516 -25.36 -37.73 11.29
C ILE A 516 -25.77 -36.48 10.50
N GLY A 517 -25.89 -35.36 11.22
CA GLY A 517 -26.11 -34.06 10.63
C GLY A 517 -24.82 -33.48 10.09
N HIS A 518 -24.89 -32.82 8.95
CA HIS A 518 -23.80 -32.05 8.36
C HIS A 518 -24.31 -30.64 8.06
N ALA A 519 -23.65 -29.62 8.61
CA ALA A 519 -24.02 -28.23 8.44
C ALA A 519 -22.84 -27.37 7.95
N ASN A 520 -23.11 -26.51 6.97
CA ASN A 520 -22.18 -25.43 6.58
C ASN A 520 -22.79 -24.07 6.96
N TYR A 521 -21.93 -23.18 7.45
CA TYR A 521 -22.26 -21.80 7.78
C TYR A 521 -21.16 -20.87 7.27
N THR A 522 -21.54 -19.89 6.46
CA THR A 522 -20.61 -18.86 5.95
C THR A 522 -21.25 -17.49 6.12
N GLN A 523 -20.48 -16.54 6.66
CA GLN A 523 -20.88 -15.14 6.78
C GLN A 523 -19.72 -14.21 6.40
N HIS A 524 -20.05 -13.19 5.62
CA HIS A 524 -19.13 -12.16 5.16
C HIS A 524 -19.39 -10.85 5.91
N TYR A 525 -18.34 -10.09 6.17
CA TYR A 525 -18.43 -8.80 6.82
C TYR A 525 -17.56 -7.77 6.09
N SER A 526 -18.08 -6.55 5.97
CA SER A 526 -17.28 -5.37 5.64
C SER A 526 -16.96 -4.57 6.90
N LEU A 527 -15.88 -3.80 6.87
CA LEU A 527 -15.57 -2.81 7.90
C LEU A 527 -15.93 -1.43 7.39
N SER A 528 -16.53 -0.61 8.24
CA SER A 528 -16.80 0.79 7.94
C SER A 528 -16.67 1.66 9.18
N LEU A 529 -16.38 2.94 8.97
CA LEU A 529 -16.50 3.95 10.01
C LEU A 529 -17.91 4.56 9.98
N LYS A 530 -18.54 4.66 11.15
CA LYS A 530 -19.80 5.38 11.34
C LYS A 530 -19.57 6.63 12.19
N SER A 531 -20.31 7.68 11.84
CA SER A 531 -20.37 8.96 12.56
C SER A 531 -21.81 9.46 12.48
N GLY A 532 -22.31 10.11 13.52
CA GLY A 532 -23.67 10.62 13.56
C GLY A 532 -24.16 10.92 14.97
N VAL A 533 -25.48 10.84 15.14
CA VAL A 533 -26.16 10.89 16.44
C VAL A 533 -26.88 9.56 16.63
N ASP A 534 -26.69 8.91 17.77
CA ASP A 534 -27.34 7.64 18.06
C ASP A 534 -28.73 7.82 18.72
N GLU A 535 -29.40 6.72 19.05
CA GLU A 535 -30.74 6.75 19.67
C GLU A 535 -30.76 7.41 21.06
N LEU A 536 -29.59 7.57 21.70
CA LEU A 536 -29.44 8.29 22.97
C LEU A 536 -29.35 9.81 22.77
N GLY A 537 -29.37 10.28 21.51
CA GLY A 537 -29.21 11.70 21.17
C GLY A 537 -27.78 12.20 21.33
N LYS A 538 -26.79 11.30 21.46
CA LYS A 538 -25.38 11.66 21.63
C LYS A 538 -24.65 11.58 20.29
N GLU A 539 -23.80 12.57 20.04
CA GLU A 539 -22.92 12.58 18.87
C GLU A 539 -21.78 11.57 19.02
N TYR A 540 -21.42 10.92 17.92
CA TYR A 540 -20.28 10.01 17.82
C TYR A 540 -19.57 10.17 16.47
N LYS A 541 -18.28 9.85 16.44
CA LYS A 541 -17.44 10.02 15.24
C LYS A 541 -16.49 8.85 15.08
N ASN A 542 -16.31 8.37 13.84
CA ASN A 542 -15.30 7.40 13.43
C ASN A 542 -15.29 6.10 14.26
N VAL A 543 -16.48 5.61 14.59
CA VAL A 543 -16.64 4.32 15.26
C VAL A 543 -16.51 3.20 14.24
N LEU A 544 -15.62 2.25 14.49
CA LEU A 544 -15.43 1.09 13.61
C LEU A 544 -16.55 0.07 13.83
N VAL A 545 -17.32 -0.21 12.78
CA VAL A 545 -18.46 -1.12 12.83
C VAL A 545 -18.33 -2.18 11.74
N PRO A 546 -18.53 -3.47 12.07
CA PRO A 546 -18.63 -4.52 11.08
C PRO A 546 -20.05 -4.54 10.52
N ASN A 547 -20.19 -4.55 9.20
CA ASN A 547 -21.49 -4.73 8.56
C ASN A 547 -21.54 -6.12 7.94
N GLU A 548 -22.61 -6.85 8.21
CA GLU A 548 -22.90 -8.11 7.53
C GLU A 548 -23.14 -7.86 6.04
N GLU A 549 -22.45 -8.62 5.20
CA GLU A 549 -22.55 -8.58 3.76
C GLU A 549 -23.21 -9.86 3.23
N GLY A 550 -24.22 -9.72 2.38
CA GLY A 550 -24.99 -10.85 1.87
C GLY A 550 -25.91 -11.48 2.92
N GLU A 551 -26.55 -12.59 2.54
CA GLU A 551 -27.39 -13.37 3.46
C GLU A 551 -26.59 -14.57 3.98
N ALA A 552 -26.58 -14.78 5.30
CA ALA A 552 -26.11 -16.04 5.88
C ALA A 552 -26.89 -17.20 5.25
N THR A 553 -26.16 -18.18 4.72
CA THR A 553 -26.76 -19.40 4.17
C THR A 553 -26.49 -20.58 5.08
N LEU A 554 -27.53 -21.38 5.31
CA LEU A 554 -27.40 -22.68 5.92
C LEU A 554 -27.45 -23.74 4.82
N THR A 555 -26.43 -24.58 4.75
CA THR A 555 -26.50 -25.81 3.95
C THR A 555 -26.58 -27.02 4.87
N LEU A 556 -27.61 -27.85 4.68
CA LEU A 556 -27.73 -29.15 5.34
C LEU A 556 -27.57 -30.26 4.32
N THR A 557 -26.77 -31.27 4.64
CA THR A 557 -26.59 -32.46 3.78
C THR A 557 -26.85 -33.76 4.52
N TYR A 558 -27.51 -34.68 3.82
CA TYR A 558 -27.88 -36.02 4.31
C TYR A 558 -27.56 -37.07 3.26
N THR A 559 -27.35 -38.31 3.68
CA THR A 559 -27.27 -39.43 2.73
C THR A 559 -28.64 -39.66 2.08
N VAL A 560 -28.64 -40.11 0.83
CA VAL A 560 -29.88 -40.48 0.12
C VAL A 560 -30.59 -41.65 0.82
N GLU A 561 -29.84 -42.53 1.47
CA GLU A 561 -30.39 -43.63 2.26
C GLU A 561 -31.18 -43.12 3.47
N ASP A 562 -30.59 -42.23 4.27
CA ASP A 562 -31.26 -41.61 5.42
C ASP A 562 -32.47 -40.79 4.98
N TRP A 563 -32.34 -40.06 3.86
CA TRP A 563 -33.44 -39.29 3.28
C TRP A 563 -34.65 -40.18 2.97
N TYR A 564 -34.46 -41.26 2.22
CA TYR A 564 -35.58 -42.14 1.86
C TYR A 564 -36.16 -42.89 3.06
N ALA A 565 -35.34 -43.24 4.04
CA ALA A 565 -35.82 -43.94 5.23
C ALA A 565 -36.58 -43.00 6.18
N ARG A 566 -36.24 -41.70 6.22
CA ARG A 566 -36.62 -40.79 7.32
C ARG A 566 -36.93 -39.35 6.87
N GLU A 567 -37.43 -39.17 5.64
CA GLU A 567 -37.69 -37.85 5.02
C GLU A 567 -38.42 -36.87 5.94
N GLN A 568 -39.56 -37.26 6.51
CA GLN A 568 -40.35 -36.38 7.39
C GLN A 568 -39.56 -35.96 8.63
N LEU A 569 -38.85 -36.90 9.26
CA LEU A 569 -38.00 -36.61 10.41
C LEU A 569 -36.87 -35.65 10.04
N ILE A 570 -36.23 -35.83 8.88
CA ILE A 570 -35.17 -34.92 8.39
C ILE A 570 -35.73 -33.53 8.12
N ILE A 571 -36.92 -33.42 7.51
CA ILE A 571 -37.57 -32.13 7.28
C ILE A 571 -37.92 -31.46 8.60
N GLU A 572 -38.46 -32.19 9.58
CA GLU A 572 -38.75 -31.67 10.92
C GLU A 572 -37.49 -31.19 11.64
N ILE A 573 -36.42 -31.99 11.62
CA ILE A 573 -35.12 -31.61 12.17
C ILE A 573 -34.59 -30.37 11.46
N ALA A 574 -34.50 -30.37 10.13
CA ALA A 574 -34.04 -29.22 9.35
C ALA A 574 -34.89 -27.97 9.61
N THR A 575 -36.20 -28.13 9.84
CA THR A 575 -37.11 -27.02 10.15
C THR A 575 -36.88 -26.45 11.54
N GLY A 576 -36.82 -27.30 12.56
CA GLY A 576 -36.51 -26.88 13.92
C GLY A 576 -35.15 -26.18 13.98
N LEU A 577 -34.16 -26.77 13.31
CA LEU A 577 -32.83 -26.21 13.15
C LEU A 577 -32.90 -24.82 12.51
N ALA A 578 -33.42 -24.69 11.30
CA ALA A 578 -33.36 -23.43 10.57
C ALA A 578 -34.24 -22.31 11.17
N LEU A 579 -35.40 -22.64 11.77
CA LEU A 579 -36.20 -21.66 12.51
C LEU A 579 -35.51 -21.17 13.77
N SER A 580 -34.81 -22.06 14.49
CA SER A 580 -34.05 -21.66 15.67
C SER A 580 -32.85 -20.77 15.31
N ILE A 581 -32.27 -20.89 14.11
CA ILE A 581 -31.30 -19.90 13.61
C ILE A 581 -32.01 -18.59 13.32
N ALA A 582 -33.00 -18.64 12.44
CA ALA A 582 -33.59 -17.43 11.88
C ALA A 582 -34.17 -16.57 13.00
N ALA A 583 -34.99 -17.16 13.88
CA ALA A 583 -35.74 -16.44 14.89
C ALA A 583 -35.20 -16.59 16.31
N GLY A 584 -34.22 -17.46 16.54
CA GLY A 584 -33.63 -17.67 17.86
C GLY A 584 -34.57 -18.28 18.90
N ALA A 585 -35.69 -18.87 18.46
CA ALA A 585 -36.72 -19.44 19.33
C ALA A 585 -37.07 -20.87 18.93
N PHE A 586 -37.48 -21.68 19.91
CA PHE A 586 -38.05 -23.01 19.67
C PHE A 586 -39.54 -22.89 19.32
N PHE A 587 -39.92 -23.45 18.19
CA PHE A 587 -41.32 -23.52 17.76
C PHE A 587 -41.80 -24.96 17.83
N SER A 588 -42.95 -25.19 18.48
CA SER A 588 -43.59 -26.50 18.47
C SER A 588 -43.93 -26.91 17.04
N ALA A 589 -43.78 -28.19 16.70
CA ALA A 589 -44.10 -28.73 15.37
C ALA A 589 -45.55 -28.45 14.92
N THR A 590 -46.46 -28.27 15.88
CA THR A 590 -47.88 -27.96 15.66
C THR A 590 -48.16 -26.48 15.38
N SER A 591 -47.18 -25.59 15.57
CA SER A 591 -47.36 -24.14 15.37
C SER A 591 -47.56 -23.80 13.89
N ALA A 592 -48.27 -22.70 13.62
CA ALA A 592 -48.46 -22.22 12.25
C ALA A 592 -47.12 -21.81 11.60
N VAL A 593 -46.24 -21.18 12.37
CA VAL A 593 -44.89 -20.79 11.95
C VAL A 593 -44.05 -22.00 11.54
N PHE A 594 -44.03 -23.04 12.39
CA PHE A 594 -43.29 -24.27 12.07
C PHE A 594 -43.81 -24.93 10.79
N ARG A 595 -45.12 -25.04 10.64
CA ARG A 595 -45.71 -25.63 9.42
C ARG A 595 -45.38 -24.83 8.15
N GLN A 596 -45.39 -23.50 8.22
CA GLN A 596 -45.03 -22.64 7.10
C GLN A 596 -43.54 -22.72 6.74
N ALA A 597 -42.67 -22.84 7.75
CA ALA A 597 -41.23 -23.03 7.54
C ALA A 597 -40.91 -24.43 7.00
N SER A 598 -41.57 -25.46 7.52
CA SER A 598 -41.43 -26.85 7.07
C SER A 598 -41.80 -27.01 5.60
N ALA A 599 -42.90 -26.38 5.18
CA ALA A 599 -43.30 -26.36 3.77
C ALA A 599 -42.28 -25.64 2.86
N TYR A 600 -41.59 -24.62 3.36
CA TYR A 600 -40.54 -23.93 2.61
C TYR A 600 -39.26 -24.78 2.53
N ILE A 601 -38.84 -25.38 3.64
CA ILE A 601 -37.60 -26.16 3.76
C ILE A 601 -37.68 -27.46 2.96
N SER A 602 -38.84 -28.13 2.96
CA SER A 602 -39.04 -29.34 2.13
C SER A 602 -38.80 -29.06 0.65
N GLN A 603 -39.13 -27.86 0.16
CA GLN A 603 -38.89 -27.44 -1.22
C GLN A 603 -37.41 -27.11 -1.52
N GLN A 604 -36.56 -26.93 -0.50
CA GLN A 604 -35.14 -26.62 -0.71
C GLN A 604 -34.28 -27.87 -0.89
N PHE A 605 -34.79 -29.06 -0.56
CA PHE A 605 -34.04 -30.30 -0.71
C PHE A 605 -33.92 -30.70 -2.18
N SER A 606 -32.68 -30.93 -2.61
CA SER A 606 -32.34 -31.40 -3.96
C SER A 606 -31.24 -32.45 -3.89
N ARG A 607 -31.25 -33.40 -4.82
CA ARG A 607 -30.23 -34.44 -4.91
C ARG A 607 -28.93 -33.87 -5.49
N ILE A 608 -27.80 -34.24 -4.91
CA ILE A 608 -26.45 -33.89 -5.41
C ILE A 608 -25.67 -35.15 -5.65
N GLY A 609 -25.30 -35.35 -6.91
CA GLY A 609 -24.69 -36.60 -7.35
C GLY A 609 -25.61 -37.80 -7.08
N THR A 610 -25.01 -38.96 -6.81
CA THR A 610 -25.76 -40.20 -6.60
C THR A 610 -26.05 -40.51 -5.13
N THR A 611 -25.37 -39.86 -4.18
CA THR A 611 -25.32 -40.32 -2.77
C THR A 611 -25.89 -39.33 -1.75
N MET A 612 -26.07 -38.05 -2.08
CA MET A 612 -26.43 -37.00 -1.10
C MET A 612 -27.69 -36.23 -1.47
N MET A 613 -28.40 -35.77 -0.43
CA MET A 613 -29.45 -34.75 -0.48
C MET A 613 -28.92 -33.47 0.17
N ARG A 614 -29.19 -32.31 -0.44
CA ARG A 614 -28.79 -30.98 0.07
C ARG A 614 -29.99 -30.06 0.15
N ALA A 615 -30.15 -29.37 1.27
CA ALA A 615 -30.99 -28.18 1.38
C ALA A 615 -30.10 -26.94 1.54
N VAL A 616 -30.37 -25.90 0.74
CA VAL A 616 -29.79 -24.56 0.91
C VAL A 616 -30.90 -23.64 1.40
N ILE A 617 -30.77 -23.12 2.61
CA ILE A 617 -31.84 -22.46 3.34
C ILE A 617 -31.48 -20.99 3.56
N SER A 618 -32.36 -20.07 3.11
CA SER A 618 -32.23 -18.63 3.40
C SER A 618 -32.81 -18.31 4.77
N LEU A 619 -31.96 -17.81 5.67
CA LEU A 619 -32.35 -17.46 7.04
C LEU A 619 -33.27 -16.24 7.08
N LYS A 620 -33.10 -15.29 6.16
CA LYS A 620 -33.95 -14.11 6.05
C LYS A 620 -35.39 -14.48 5.67
N GLU A 621 -35.56 -15.42 4.76
CA GLU A 621 -36.89 -15.87 4.35
C GLU A 621 -37.61 -16.61 5.49
N LEU A 622 -36.87 -17.34 6.31
CA LEU A 622 -37.40 -17.93 7.54
C LEU A 622 -37.75 -16.89 8.60
N LEU A 623 -36.92 -15.86 8.77
CA LEU A 623 -37.17 -14.75 9.69
C LEU A 623 -38.48 -14.04 9.40
N LYS A 624 -38.76 -13.75 8.12
CA LYS A 624 -40.03 -13.16 7.69
C LYS A 624 -41.24 -14.00 8.11
N ARG A 625 -41.09 -15.33 8.11
CA ARG A 625 -42.14 -16.29 8.46
C ARG A 625 -42.31 -16.43 9.98
N ALA A 626 -41.24 -16.23 10.74
CA ALA A 626 -41.25 -16.34 12.20
C ALA A 626 -41.71 -15.08 12.93
N GLY A 627 -41.54 -13.89 12.33
CA GLY A 627 -41.93 -12.61 12.93
C GLY A 627 -40.81 -11.95 13.74
N THR A 628 -40.88 -10.62 13.88
CA THR A 628 -39.78 -9.77 14.40
C THR A 628 -39.64 -9.78 15.92
N SER A 629 -40.70 -10.04 16.68
CA SER A 629 -40.68 -10.02 18.16
C SER A 629 -39.93 -11.20 18.77
N ALA A 630 -40.09 -12.41 18.21
CA ALA A 630 -39.34 -13.60 18.63
C ALA A 630 -37.83 -13.41 18.42
N SER A 631 -37.45 -12.77 17.30
CA SER A 631 -36.06 -12.45 16.98
C SER A 631 -35.43 -11.48 17.98
N GLN A 632 -36.18 -10.48 18.47
CA GLN A 632 -35.63 -9.51 19.43
C GLN A 632 -35.38 -10.12 20.82
N ALA A 633 -36.29 -10.97 21.31
CA ALA A 633 -36.11 -11.66 22.60
C ALA A 633 -34.90 -12.60 22.56
N ALA A 634 -34.76 -13.36 21.47
CA ALA A 634 -33.62 -14.26 21.30
C ALA A 634 -32.28 -13.51 21.15
N ARG A 635 -32.27 -12.34 20.49
CA ARG A 635 -31.09 -11.47 20.44
C ARG A 635 -30.63 -11.07 21.85
N ASN A 636 -31.55 -10.70 22.74
CA ASN A 636 -31.20 -10.32 24.11
C ASN A 636 -30.63 -11.50 24.91
N GLU A 637 -31.29 -12.66 24.87
CA GLU A 637 -30.81 -13.89 25.54
C GLU A 637 -29.42 -14.29 25.03
N MET A 638 -29.17 -14.14 23.74
CA MET A 638 -27.89 -14.44 23.12
C MET A 638 -26.79 -13.46 23.53
N ILE A 639 -27.09 -12.16 23.64
CA ILE A 639 -26.14 -11.17 24.15
C ILE A 639 -25.79 -11.48 25.61
N GLU A 640 -26.76 -11.86 26.43
CA GLU A 640 -26.55 -12.29 27.82
C GLU A 640 -25.66 -13.54 27.89
N LEU A 641 -25.92 -14.55 27.07
CA LEU A 641 -25.10 -15.77 27.01
C LEU A 641 -23.66 -15.48 26.55
N THR A 642 -23.51 -14.66 25.51
CA THR A 642 -22.19 -14.25 25.01
C THR A 642 -21.41 -13.49 26.10
N THR A 643 -22.09 -12.58 26.79
CA THR A 643 -21.55 -11.82 27.92
C THR A 643 -21.14 -12.74 29.06
N PHE A 644 -21.97 -13.72 29.40
CA PHE A 644 -21.68 -14.71 30.42
C PHE A 644 -20.43 -15.53 30.07
N ASN A 645 -20.31 -16.02 28.84
CA ASN A 645 -19.17 -16.84 28.42
C ASN A 645 -17.86 -16.03 28.35
N ILE A 646 -17.92 -14.77 27.92
CA ILE A 646 -16.76 -13.87 27.91
C ILE A 646 -16.36 -13.49 29.35
N SER A 647 -17.30 -13.24 30.24
CA SER A 647 -17.00 -12.86 31.64
C SER A 647 -16.44 -14.01 32.52
N ARG A 648 -16.33 -15.24 31.99
CA ARG A 648 -15.69 -16.38 32.70
C ARG A 648 -14.19 -16.22 32.89
N ALA A 649 -13.54 -15.33 32.13
CA ALA A 649 -12.13 -15.02 32.27
C ALA A 649 -11.91 -13.62 32.86
N SER A 650 -10.79 -13.42 33.54
CA SER A 650 -10.34 -12.11 34.02
C SER A 650 -9.50 -11.35 32.99
N SER A 651 -9.10 -12.00 31.90
CA SER A 651 -8.31 -11.42 30.80
C SER A 651 -8.73 -12.04 29.46
N VAL A 652 -8.44 -11.33 28.36
CA VAL A 652 -8.72 -11.82 26.99
C VAL A 652 -7.96 -13.11 26.70
N ALA A 653 -6.68 -13.19 27.07
CA ALA A 653 -5.90 -14.42 26.91
C ALA A 653 -6.47 -15.60 27.73
N GLY A 654 -7.10 -15.33 28.88
CA GLY A 654 -7.74 -16.35 29.71
C GLY A 654 -9.02 -16.95 29.11
N LEU A 655 -9.62 -16.29 28.12
CA LEU A 655 -10.86 -16.75 27.45
C LEU A 655 -10.68 -18.10 26.76
N SER A 656 -9.46 -18.39 26.30
CA SER A 656 -9.09 -19.65 25.66
C SER A 656 -8.38 -20.64 26.58
N SER A 657 -8.33 -20.36 27.89
CA SER A 657 -7.78 -21.33 28.86
C SER A 657 -8.58 -22.63 28.84
N SER A 658 -7.91 -23.77 29.05
CA SER A 658 -8.56 -25.09 29.00
C SER A 658 -9.77 -25.20 29.93
N GLN A 659 -9.75 -24.54 31.08
CA GLN A 659 -10.88 -24.52 32.03
C GLN A 659 -12.07 -23.75 31.48
N VAL A 660 -11.88 -22.52 30.99
CA VAL A 660 -12.96 -21.71 30.41
C VAL A 660 -13.53 -22.39 29.17
N MET A 661 -12.64 -22.90 28.31
CA MET A 661 -13.02 -23.66 27.12
C MET A 661 -13.83 -24.90 27.48
N TYR A 662 -13.42 -25.69 28.47
CA TYR A 662 -14.21 -26.83 28.94
C TYR A 662 -15.63 -26.41 29.34
N GLN A 663 -15.75 -25.34 30.14
CA GLN A 663 -17.07 -24.86 30.56
C GLN A 663 -17.93 -24.37 29.39
N VAL A 664 -17.34 -23.70 28.39
CA VAL A 664 -18.08 -23.16 27.22
C VAL A 664 -18.48 -24.28 26.24
N LEU A 665 -17.59 -25.24 26.05
CA LEU A 665 -17.82 -26.38 25.17
C LEU A 665 -18.83 -27.36 25.77
N GLN A 666 -18.76 -27.63 27.08
CA GLN A 666 -19.65 -28.60 27.73
C GLN A 666 -21.04 -28.05 28.06
N GLN A 667 -21.26 -26.74 28.02
CA GLN A 667 -22.59 -26.16 28.23
C GLN A 667 -23.56 -26.63 27.11
N PRO A 668 -24.55 -27.48 27.42
CA PRO A 668 -25.46 -28.01 26.41
C PRO A 668 -26.41 -26.91 25.92
N ARG A 669 -26.56 -26.81 24.61
CA ARG A 669 -27.41 -25.79 23.95
C ARG A 669 -27.82 -26.27 22.56
N SER A 670 -28.71 -25.55 21.89
CA SER A 670 -28.93 -25.84 20.47
C SER A 670 -27.66 -25.57 19.65
N LEU A 671 -27.42 -26.35 18.59
CA LEU A 671 -26.31 -26.12 17.65
C LEU A 671 -26.30 -24.67 17.13
N TRP A 672 -27.48 -24.08 16.97
CA TRP A 672 -27.63 -22.75 16.40
C TRP A 672 -27.37 -21.62 17.38
N SER A 673 -27.74 -21.77 18.65
CA SER A 673 -27.30 -20.83 19.70
C SER A 673 -25.78 -20.73 19.71
N ARG A 674 -25.08 -21.86 19.47
CA ARG A 674 -23.63 -21.89 19.37
C ARG A 674 -23.09 -21.19 18.12
N ILE A 675 -23.65 -21.47 16.93
CA ILE A 675 -23.25 -20.78 15.68
C ILE A 675 -23.52 -19.29 15.74
N TRP A 676 -24.67 -18.89 16.30
CA TRP A 676 -25.02 -17.48 16.45
C TRP A 676 -24.10 -16.76 17.44
N GLU A 677 -23.72 -17.39 18.55
CA GLU A 677 -22.73 -16.81 19.47
C GLU A 677 -21.41 -16.54 18.75
N ILE A 678 -20.94 -17.51 17.97
CA ILE A 678 -19.68 -17.43 17.23
C ILE A 678 -19.76 -16.35 16.16
N SER A 679 -20.89 -16.25 15.46
CA SER A 679 -21.17 -15.14 14.53
C SER A 679 -21.14 -13.78 15.24
N SER A 680 -21.78 -13.66 16.40
CA SER A 680 -21.80 -12.42 17.20
C SER A 680 -20.40 -12.06 17.73
N LYS A 681 -19.63 -13.06 18.17
CA LYS A 681 -18.23 -12.91 18.56
C LYS A 681 -17.34 -12.51 17.39
N SER A 682 -17.64 -12.93 16.16
CA SER A 682 -16.88 -12.50 15.00
C SER A 682 -16.98 -10.98 14.79
N ALA A 683 -18.16 -10.39 14.99
CA ALA A 683 -18.32 -8.92 14.97
C ALA A 683 -17.44 -8.21 16.03
N LEU A 684 -17.30 -8.80 17.23
CA LEU A 684 -16.36 -8.31 18.25
C LEU A 684 -14.91 -8.43 17.80
N VAL A 685 -14.50 -9.59 17.28
CA VAL A 685 -13.15 -9.82 16.77
C VAL A 685 -12.77 -8.79 15.71
N PHE A 686 -13.71 -8.45 14.83
CA PHE A 686 -13.48 -7.49 13.76
C PHE A 686 -13.35 -6.05 14.22
N THR A 687 -13.82 -5.73 15.43
CA THR A 687 -13.75 -4.38 16.00
C THR A 687 -12.82 -4.25 17.20
N GLN A 688 -12.32 -5.36 17.73
CA GLN A 688 -11.62 -5.44 19.01
C GLN A 688 -10.47 -4.44 19.18
N MET A 689 -9.70 -4.11 18.14
CA MET A 689 -8.54 -3.23 18.29
C MET A 689 -8.91 -1.75 18.45
N ALA A 690 -10.08 -1.32 17.99
CA ALA A 690 -10.64 -0.02 18.36
C ALA A 690 -10.93 0.03 19.88
N VAL A 691 -11.17 -1.13 20.48
CA VAL A 691 -11.55 -1.27 21.88
C VAL A 691 -10.34 -1.52 22.79
N ILE A 692 -9.33 -2.28 22.33
CA ILE A 692 -8.17 -2.71 23.13
C ILE A 692 -7.19 -1.57 23.42
N GLY A 693 -7.19 -0.49 22.62
CA GLY A 693 -6.32 0.68 22.79
C GLY A 693 -6.43 1.43 24.13
N ALA A 694 -7.37 1.05 25.00
CA ALA A 694 -7.64 1.67 26.29
C ALA A 694 -6.86 1.07 27.49
N ALA A 695 -5.84 0.23 27.26
CA ALA A 695 -5.06 -0.50 28.28
C ALA A 695 -5.87 -1.59 29.03
N GLY A 696 -5.46 -2.85 28.85
CA GLY A 696 -5.85 -3.96 29.74
C GLY A 696 -7.36 -4.22 29.83
N MET A 697 -8.07 -4.20 28.71
CA MET A 697 -9.52 -4.40 28.72
C MET A 697 -9.95 -5.72 29.35
N LEU A 698 -10.81 -5.60 30.35
CA LEU A 698 -11.47 -6.73 30.99
C LEU A 698 -12.49 -7.35 30.02
N PRO A 699 -12.67 -8.68 30.03
CA PRO A 699 -13.70 -9.35 29.21
C PRO A 699 -15.12 -8.75 29.38
N THR A 700 -15.43 -8.17 30.53
CA THR A 700 -16.70 -7.44 30.76
C THR A 700 -16.88 -6.20 29.90
N ALA A 701 -15.80 -5.50 29.54
CA ALA A 701 -15.85 -4.35 28.63
C ALA A 701 -16.11 -4.80 27.18
N ILE A 702 -15.49 -5.90 26.75
CA ILE A 702 -15.74 -6.54 25.45
C ILE A 702 -17.20 -6.98 25.34
N ALA A 703 -17.76 -7.55 26.40
CA ALA A 703 -19.16 -7.96 26.42
C ALA A 703 -20.13 -6.76 26.29
N LYS A 704 -19.87 -5.65 27.01
CA LYS A 704 -20.68 -4.42 26.87
C LYS A 704 -20.59 -3.82 25.47
N TYR A 705 -19.44 -3.92 24.81
CA TYR A 705 -19.28 -3.46 23.43
C TYR A 705 -20.26 -4.17 22.48
N LEU A 706 -20.49 -5.49 22.65
CA LEU A 706 -21.47 -6.23 21.86
C LEU A 706 -22.90 -5.72 22.11
N GLU A 707 -23.24 -5.44 23.37
CA GLU A 707 -24.54 -4.90 23.74
C GLU A 707 -24.79 -3.53 23.08
N TYR A 708 -23.79 -2.65 23.13
CA TYR A 708 -23.87 -1.33 22.50
C TYR A 708 -23.95 -1.40 20.98
N LEU A 709 -23.20 -2.30 20.32
CA LEU A 709 -23.35 -2.56 18.89
C LEU A 709 -24.77 -3.03 18.55
N ALA A 710 -25.30 -3.99 19.31
CA ALA A 710 -26.62 -4.57 19.05
C ALA A 710 -27.77 -3.57 19.28
N LYS A 711 -27.59 -2.62 20.20
CA LYS A 711 -28.54 -1.53 20.49
C LYS A 711 -28.26 -0.27 19.66
N GLU A 712 -27.26 -0.28 18.79
CA GLU A 712 -26.83 0.88 18.01
C GLU A 712 -26.48 2.13 18.87
N HIS A 713 -26.05 1.92 20.12
CA HIS A 713 -25.57 2.97 21.03
C HIS A 713 -24.11 3.34 20.70
N TYR A 714 -23.86 3.81 19.48
CA TYR A 714 -22.51 4.02 18.95
C TYR A 714 -21.72 5.10 19.73
N SER A 715 -22.37 6.03 20.42
CA SER A 715 -21.69 7.02 21.27
C SER A 715 -21.00 6.43 22.50
N GLU A 716 -21.37 5.22 22.90
CA GLU A 716 -20.74 4.48 23.99
C GLU A 716 -19.58 3.59 23.51
N LEU A 717 -19.33 3.55 22.19
CA LEU A 717 -18.25 2.77 21.60
C LEU A 717 -16.99 3.64 21.42
N PRO A 718 -15.79 3.08 21.65
CA PRO A 718 -14.54 3.76 21.35
C PRO A 718 -14.39 4.06 19.86
N THR A 719 -13.69 5.15 19.56
CA THR A 719 -13.33 5.54 18.19
C THR A 719 -12.11 4.77 17.71
N ILE A 720 -11.87 4.77 16.41
CA ILE A 720 -10.66 4.17 15.82
C ILE A 720 -9.38 4.97 16.16
N ASP A 721 -9.50 6.16 16.74
CA ASP A 721 -8.38 7.10 16.90
C ASP A 721 -7.28 6.55 17.81
N ALA A 722 -7.61 5.78 18.85
CA ALA A 722 -6.62 5.14 19.71
C ALA A 722 -5.78 4.08 18.96
N PHE A 723 -6.42 3.30 18.09
CA PHE A 723 -5.71 2.38 17.21
C PHE A 723 -4.80 3.13 16.25
N LEU A 724 -5.33 4.20 15.64
CA LEU A 724 -4.57 5.03 14.71
C LEU A 724 -3.36 5.70 15.36
N ALA A 725 -3.49 6.19 16.59
CA ALA A 725 -2.37 6.79 17.33
C ALA A 725 -1.20 5.81 17.47
N ASN A 726 -1.48 4.50 17.65
CA ASN A 726 -0.43 3.47 17.68
C ASN A 726 0.17 3.20 16.29
N CYS A 727 -0.58 3.40 15.21
CA CYS A 727 -0.10 3.24 13.84
C CYS A 727 0.87 4.36 13.42
N VAL A 728 0.56 5.62 13.78
CA VAL A 728 1.32 6.80 13.31
C VAL A 728 2.13 7.49 14.42
N GLY A 729 2.08 6.99 15.66
CA GLY A 729 2.79 7.59 16.79
C GLY A 729 4.31 7.68 16.56
N ALA A 730 4.89 6.59 16.07
CA ALA A 730 6.33 6.46 15.82
C ALA A 730 6.73 6.97 14.42
N VAL A 731 5.79 7.41 13.59
CA VAL A 731 6.04 7.84 12.21
C VAL A 731 5.34 9.18 11.96
N LYS A 732 6.10 10.27 11.95
CA LYS A 732 5.55 11.63 11.91
C LYS A 732 5.93 12.36 10.62
N TRP A 733 4.97 13.13 10.13
CA TRP A 733 5.24 14.15 9.11
C TRP A 733 5.97 15.36 9.73
N PRO A 734 6.74 16.10 8.92
CA PRO A 734 7.67 17.12 9.41
C PRO A 734 7.04 18.30 10.14
N ASP A 735 5.75 18.59 9.94
CA ASP A 735 5.02 19.61 10.71
C ASP A 735 4.26 19.05 11.91
N ASN A 736 4.52 17.80 12.30
CA ASN A 736 3.82 17.06 13.35
C ASN A 736 2.31 16.96 13.12
N SER A 737 1.84 17.07 11.87
CA SER A 737 0.42 16.90 11.55
C SER A 737 -0.06 15.51 11.95
N GLU A 738 -1.26 15.45 12.50
CA GLU A 738 -1.95 14.23 12.88
C GLU A 738 -2.92 13.79 11.79
N LEU A 739 -2.98 12.48 11.53
CA LEU A 739 -3.96 11.92 10.62
C LEU A 739 -5.32 11.85 11.33
N GLN A 740 -6.28 12.67 10.90
CA GLN A 740 -7.68 12.50 11.24
C GLN A 740 -8.36 11.58 10.22
N VAL A 741 -8.53 10.31 10.59
CA VAL A 741 -9.17 9.32 9.73
C VAL A 741 -10.65 9.66 9.50
N GLU A 742 -11.11 9.47 8.26
CA GLU A 742 -12.51 9.61 7.86
C GLU A 742 -13.03 8.36 7.13
N THR A 743 -12.13 7.48 6.70
CA THR A 743 -12.44 6.25 5.98
C THR A 743 -11.57 5.10 6.49
N ALA A 744 -12.13 3.90 6.58
CA ALA A 744 -11.38 2.66 6.81
C ALA A 744 -12.03 1.55 6.00
N GLN A 745 -11.22 0.77 5.29
CA GLN A 745 -11.72 -0.32 4.44
C GLN A 745 -10.67 -1.41 4.23
N LEU A 746 -11.15 -2.61 3.91
CA LEU A 746 -10.34 -3.67 3.33
C LEU A 746 -10.37 -3.51 1.81
N GLN A 747 -9.20 -3.46 1.18
CA GLN A 747 -9.02 -3.37 -0.26
C GLN A 747 -7.58 -3.80 -0.58
N GLY A 748 -7.28 -5.11 -0.63
CA GLY A 748 -5.93 -5.69 -0.78
C GLY A 748 -5.03 -5.53 0.46
N ILE A 749 -5.25 -4.46 1.22
CA ILE A 749 -4.64 -4.07 2.47
C ILE A 749 -5.75 -3.58 3.42
N TYR A 750 -5.46 -3.41 4.71
CA TYR A 750 -6.32 -2.61 5.58
C TYR A 750 -5.89 -1.15 5.48
N LEU A 751 -6.75 -0.31 4.89
CA LEU A 751 -6.44 1.07 4.55
C LEU A 751 -7.31 2.04 5.34
N MET A 752 -6.68 2.93 6.08
CA MET A 752 -7.31 4.03 6.80
C MET A 752 -6.91 5.35 6.17
N GLY A 753 -7.87 6.15 5.72
CA GLY A 753 -7.60 7.41 5.04
C GLY A 753 -8.33 8.59 5.64
N GLY A 754 -7.72 9.77 5.52
CA GLY A 754 -8.15 10.95 6.24
C GLY A 754 -7.39 12.20 5.82
N LYS A 755 -7.41 13.19 6.71
CA LYS A 755 -6.73 14.49 6.53
C LYS A 755 -5.58 14.63 7.49
N LEU A 756 -4.54 15.33 7.07
CA LEU A 756 -3.55 15.85 7.99
C LEU A 756 -4.02 17.16 8.61
N ILE A 757 -4.03 17.20 9.94
CA ILE A 757 -4.45 18.36 10.75
C ILE A 757 -3.29 18.72 11.67
N LYS A 758 -3.04 20.02 11.81
CA LYS A 758 -2.00 20.56 12.69
C LYS A 758 -2.49 20.83 14.10
#